data_AF-A0AAP7GRY2-F1
#
_entry.id   AF-A0AAP7GRY2-F1
#
_cell.length_a   1.000
_cell.length_b   1.000
_cell.length_c   1.000
_cell.angle_alpha   90.00
_cell.angle_beta   90.00
_cell.angle_gamma   90.00
#
_symmetry.space_group_name_H-M   'P 1'
#
loop_
_entity.id
_entity.type
_entity.pdbx_description
1 polymer ?
#
loop_
_entity_poly.entity_id
_entity_poly.type
_entity_poly.pdbx_seq_one_letter_code
_entity_poly.pdbx_strand_id
1 'polypeptide(L)'
;MGMNKAMVIIAVSRYMGAYGDLPGTVNSARRLQEWALQESYTVLYLGDDDETPEIAQDGITVDLLRRRIEQFLATNFIDRLVVYFAGHGAIASDVNEFWLLTNAGTDRREAIDVEALRRSLVEYNIGGSNQQARAGQLCLVGDACRVVDSDSLRLTGDSIVSKKGIARPLQVDRFLSCQQGQAAFHIDATGEAPAYCLFSDVLIDALSGNVAEAVEHDNHEFRPVVTNHRLADYLEFEVPRRAELLGEACCPTIDTQIRPPHNDYKRLQGLAPVSALPVAAGRYGPPADNRPGAEPPSRNALELAARRSQMRVAHMQFSLQMPLASRSGLERSVRPSWQRDGFVDRSRDDEALAVFCDHLPAAVAVGASSRVDTLSVAGMRAIRTSQFDGMPMLMPAGGDFLLLSSYPGVATAVLGEKPKQAVFYRPDTNEWQPGLNESGQGERRARRPLARADALATAFARDEEAFPHLAVLAGYLYEYSGRRDRVIQLAQRLARRGLDAGAGQPVLPFDLALLCADNIEWVQEGSRKVAFAALPAVEGERDGGGFKAVSPHIGWPGYSGLRGVPLWGTLPAHGSGWSLLRSADFYVPRDIRVIAEHIHGGATPRLFGKGVPVFLKAFNYRFVELGQGGGDDVLIDVPTEVLL
;
A
#
# COMPACT_ATOMS: atom_id res chain seq x y z
N MET A 1 4.48 -27.96 20.25
CA MET A 1 3.33 -28.50 19.50
C MET A 1 3.28 -27.77 18.18
N GLY A 2 2.94 -28.46 17.07
CA GLY A 2 2.78 -27.82 15.77
C GLY A 2 1.58 -26.87 15.75
N MET A 3 1.56 -25.94 14.79
CA MET A 3 0.45 -25.02 14.58
C MET A 3 -0.78 -25.79 14.10
N ASN A 4 -1.96 -25.55 14.70
CA ASN A 4 -3.20 -26.14 14.20
C ASN A 4 -3.68 -25.36 12.97
N LYS A 5 -3.62 -26.01 11.80
CA LYS A 5 -3.95 -25.40 10.51
C LYS A 5 -5.32 -25.91 10.05
N ALA A 6 -6.17 -24.99 9.62
CA ALA A 6 -7.48 -25.30 9.06
C ALA A 6 -7.70 -24.57 7.74
N MET A 7 -8.47 -25.18 6.84
CA MET A 7 -8.83 -24.62 5.55
C MET A 7 -10.33 -24.77 5.29
N VAL A 8 -10.97 -23.69 4.86
CA VAL A 8 -12.33 -23.68 4.32
C VAL A 8 -12.21 -23.45 2.81
N ILE A 9 -12.73 -24.38 2.02
CA ILE A 9 -12.68 -24.35 0.55
C ILE A 9 -14.11 -24.19 0.05
N ILE A 10 -14.38 -23.11 -0.66
CA ILE A 10 -15.68 -22.77 -1.26
C ILE A 10 -15.50 -22.76 -2.78
N ALA A 11 -16.23 -23.62 -3.49
CA ALA A 11 -16.14 -23.74 -4.94
C ALA A 11 -17.53 -23.66 -5.56
N VAL A 12 -17.81 -22.56 -6.25
CA VAL A 12 -19.09 -22.35 -6.93
C VAL A 12 -18.84 -22.48 -8.43
N SER A 13 -19.38 -23.52 -9.04
CA SER A 13 -19.25 -23.84 -10.46
C SER A 13 -20.57 -23.72 -11.21
N ARG A 14 -21.71 -23.79 -10.51
CA ARG A 14 -23.05 -23.69 -11.10
C ARG A 14 -23.79 -22.49 -10.53
N TYR A 15 -24.47 -21.76 -11.41
CA TYR A 15 -25.17 -20.53 -11.03
C TYR A 15 -26.60 -20.50 -11.55
N MET A 16 -27.49 -19.90 -10.75
CA MET A 16 -28.86 -19.61 -11.15
C MET A 16 -28.93 -18.20 -11.74
N GLY A 17 -29.40 -18.09 -12.98
CA GLY A 17 -29.66 -16.81 -13.64
C GLY A 17 -28.59 -16.42 -14.66
N ALA A 18 -28.03 -15.22 -14.51
CA ALA A 18 -27.25 -14.54 -15.57
C ALA A 18 -25.77 -14.95 -15.67
N TYR A 19 -25.27 -15.74 -14.72
CA TYR A 19 -23.86 -16.13 -14.67
C TYR A 19 -23.65 -17.50 -15.31
N GLY A 20 -22.63 -17.63 -16.14
CA GLY A 20 -22.26 -18.90 -16.75
C GLY A 20 -21.57 -19.85 -15.78
N ASP A 21 -21.65 -21.15 -16.07
CA ASP A 21 -20.98 -22.19 -15.28
C ASP A 21 -19.46 -22.12 -15.42
N LEU A 22 -18.75 -22.47 -14.35
CA LEU A 22 -17.29 -22.43 -14.25
C LEU A 22 -16.74 -23.78 -13.76
N PRO A 23 -16.76 -24.84 -14.59
CA PRO A 23 -16.44 -26.20 -14.15
C PRO A 23 -15.02 -26.37 -13.59
N GLY A 24 -14.09 -25.47 -13.93
CA GLY A 24 -12.72 -25.51 -13.43
C GLY A 24 -12.59 -25.13 -11.95
N THR A 25 -13.58 -24.45 -11.36
CA THR A 25 -13.53 -24.03 -9.96
C THR A 25 -13.51 -25.23 -9.02
N VAL A 26 -14.36 -26.23 -9.29
CA VAL A 26 -14.41 -27.51 -8.57
C VAL A 26 -13.10 -28.29 -8.75
N ASN A 27 -12.59 -28.41 -9.97
CA ASN A 27 -11.36 -29.16 -10.24
C ASN A 27 -10.15 -28.54 -9.50
N SER A 28 -10.00 -27.22 -9.54
CA SER A 28 -8.95 -26.51 -8.80
C SER A 28 -9.15 -26.64 -7.27
N ALA A 29 -10.39 -26.56 -6.79
CA ALA A 29 -10.70 -26.70 -5.37
C ALA A 29 -10.39 -28.11 -4.83
N ARG A 30 -10.66 -29.16 -5.61
CA ARG A 30 -10.30 -30.55 -5.26
C ARG A 30 -8.80 -30.76 -5.17
N ARG A 31 -8.04 -30.24 -6.13
CA ARG A 31 -6.56 -30.27 -6.07
C ARG A 31 -6.02 -29.55 -4.84
N LEU A 32 -6.61 -28.39 -4.48
CA LEU A 32 -6.21 -27.67 -3.27
C LEU A 32 -6.60 -28.45 -1.99
N GLN A 33 -7.77 -29.10 -1.97
CA GLN A 33 -8.18 -29.96 -0.86
C GLN A 33 -7.18 -31.11 -0.65
N GLU A 34 -6.78 -31.79 -1.71
CA GLU A 34 -5.79 -32.87 -1.67
C GLU A 34 -4.46 -32.37 -1.10
N TRP A 35 -3.96 -31.24 -1.61
CA TRP A 35 -2.75 -30.60 -1.09
C TRP A 35 -2.88 -30.26 0.41
N ALA A 36 -3.99 -29.64 0.82
CA ALA A 36 -4.19 -29.20 2.19
C ALA A 36 -4.21 -30.39 3.17
N LEU A 37 -4.87 -31.49 2.80
CA LEU A 37 -4.90 -32.71 3.58
C LEU A 37 -3.50 -33.34 3.73
N GLN A 38 -2.69 -33.33 2.66
CA GLN A 38 -1.28 -33.79 2.72
C GLN A 38 -0.44 -32.93 3.68
N GLU A 39 -0.71 -31.62 3.74
CA GLU A 39 -0.04 -30.69 4.64
C GLU A 39 -0.65 -30.62 6.04
N SER A 40 -1.44 -31.63 6.44
CA SER A 40 -2.08 -31.74 7.77
C SER A 40 -3.02 -30.59 8.12
N TYR A 41 -3.72 -30.02 7.14
CA TYR A 41 -4.82 -29.11 7.42
C TYR A 41 -6.09 -29.89 7.78
N THR A 42 -6.84 -29.41 8.76
CA THR A 42 -8.25 -29.76 8.89
C THR A 42 -9.04 -29.04 7.79
N VAL A 43 -9.76 -29.75 6.93
CA VAL A 43 -10.43 -29.14 5.75
C VAL A 43 -11.95 -29.23 5.86
N LEU A 44 -12.63 -28.11 5.61
CA LEU A 44 -14.05 -28.05 5.27
C LEU A 44 -14.18 -27.74 3.78
N TYR A 45 -14.69 -28.69 3.00
CA TYR A 45 -14.97 -28.53 1.58
C TYR A 45 -16.47 -28.25 1.36
N LEU A 46 -16.77 -27.24 0.54
CA LEU A 46 -18.10 -26.81 0.14
C LEU A 46 -18.08 -26.47 -1.36
N GLY A 47 -18.28 -27.49 -2.20
CA GLY A 47 -18.28 -27.34 -3.66
C GLY A 47 -19.55 -27.91 -4.30
N ASP A 48 -19.92 -27.43 -5.48
CA ASP A 48 -21.12 -27.90 -6.21
C ASP A 48 -21.12 -29.40 -6.56
N ASP A 49 -19.97 -30.04 -6.55
CA ASP A 49 -19.79 -31.48 -6.75
C ASP A 49 -19.88 -32.28 -5.43
N ASP A 50 -20.17 -31.62 -4.31
CA ASP A 50 -20.50 -32.28 -3.06
C ASP A 50 -21.93 -32.86 -3.12
N GLU A 51 -22.03 -34.18 -2.97
CA GLU A 51 -23.28 -34.94 -3.04
C GLU A 51 -24.18 -34.78 -1.79
N THR A 52 -23.82 -33.94 -0.82
CA THR A 52 -24.70 -33.67 0.32
C THR A 52 -26.05 -33.11 -0.15
N PRO A 53 -27.19 -33.59 0.41
CA PRO A 53 -28.52 -33.20 -0.07
C PRO A 53 -28.77 -31.69 -0.11
N GLU A 54 -28.20 -30.94 0.84
CA GLU A 54 -28.34 -29.48 0.92
C GLU A 54 -27.70 -28.78 -0.29
N ILE A 55 -26.51 -29.22 -0.72
CA ILE A 55 -25.81 -28.65 -1.88
C ILE A 55 -26.46 -29.11 -3.18
N ALA A 56 -26.83 -30.40 -3.27
CA ALA A 56 -27.49 -30.94 -4.44
C ALA A 56 -28.84 -30.26 -4.74
N GLN A 57 -29.55 -29.81 -3.70
CA GLN A 57 -30.86 -29.18 -3.82
C GLN A 57 -30.79 -27.66 -4.03
N ASP A 58 -30.05 -26.96 -3.17
CA ASP A 58 -30.10 -25.49 -3.09
C ASP A 58 -28.79 -24.83 -3.59
N GLY A 59 -27.76 -25.63 -3.87
CA GLY A 59 -26.41 -25.16 -4.22
C GLY A 59 -25.64 -24.59 -3.03
N ILE A 60 -24.57 -23.87 -3.33
CA ILE A 60 -23.79 -23.11 -2.35
C ILE A 60 -24.52 -21.79 -2.06
N THR A 61 -25.08 -21.65 -0.86
CA THR A 61 -25.85 -20.47 -0.41
C THR A 61 -25.29 -19.87 0.87
N VAL A 62 -25.65 -18.61 1.19
CA VAL A 62 -25.23 -17.95 2.44
C VAL A 62 -25.60 -18.77 3.68
N ASP A 63 -26.82 -19.30 3.73
CA ASP A 63 -27.30 -20.03 4.91
C ASP A 63 -26.59 -21.39 5.09
N LEU A 64 -26.25 -22.06 4.00
CA LEU A 64 -25.38 -23.25 4.03
C LEU A 64 -24.00 -22.88 4.58
N LEU A 65 -23.35 -21.89 3.97
CA LEU A 65 -22.00 -21.46 4.34
C LEU A 65 -21.95 -21.07 5.82
N ARG A 66 -22.92 -20.27 6.28
CA ARG A 66 -23.00 -19.83 7.67
C ARG A 66 -23.07 -21.02 8.62
N ARG A 67 -24.01 -21.95 8.42
CA ARG A 67 -24.16 -23.11 9.30
C ARG A 67 -22.89 -23.96 9.35
N ARG A 68 -22.34 -24.32 8.17
CA ARG A 68 -21.22 -25.26 8.07
C ARG A 68 -19.91 -24.67 8.56
N ILE A 69 -19.62 -23.41 8.21
CA ILE A 69 -18.39 -22.72 8.63
C ILE A 69 -18.45 -22.40 10.11
N GLU A 70 -19.57 -21.91 10.64
CA GLU A 70 -19.67 -21.64 12.09
C GLU A 70 -19.50 -22.90 12.92
N GLN A 71 -20.12 -24.01 12.50
CA GLN A 71 -19.93 -25.31 13.16
C GLN A 71 -18.45 -25.76 13.10
N PHE A 72 -17.81 -25.62 11.95
CA PHE A 72 -16.40 -25.98 11.76
C PHE A 72 -15.48 -25.15 12.66
N LEU A 73 -15.66 -23.82 12.68
CA LEU A 73 -14.86 -22.93 13.53
C LEU A 73 -15.14 -23.15 15.02
N ALA A 74 -16.37 -23.55 15.40
CA ALA A 74 -16.72 -23.81 16.79
C ALA A 74 -16.16 -25.12 17.35
N THR A 75 -15.84 -26.09 16.48
CA THR A 75 -15.44 -27.45 16.88
C THR A 75 -13.94 -27.70 16.78
N ASN A 76 -13.17 -26.76 16.21
CA ASN A 76 -11.75 -26.91 15.98
C ASN A 76 -10.94 -25.82 16.70
N PHE A 77 -9.80 -26.19 17.27
CA PHE A 77 -8.79 -25.22 17.69
C PHE A 77 -7.95 -24.84 16.48
N ILE A 78 -7.94 -23.54 16.14
CA ILE A 78 -7.35 -23.06 14.89
C ILE A 78 -6.34 -21.97 15.22
N ASP A 79 -5.09 -22.16 14.80
CA ASP A 79 -4.03 -21.15 14.88
C ASP A 79 -3.86 -20.42 13.56
N ARG A 80 -4.01 -21.15 12.45
CA ARG A 80 -4.07 -20.61 11.09
C ARG A 80 -5.32 -21.07 10.37
N LEU A 81 -6.11 -20.13 9.87
CA LEU A 81 -7.23 -20.36 8.98
C LEU A 81 -6.89 -19.91 7.56
N VAL A 82 -7.10 -20.78 6.58
CA VAL A 82 -7.12 -20.40 5.16
C VAL A 82 -8.57 -20.46 4.69
N VAL A 83 -9.05 -19.40 4.03
CA VAL A 83 -10.34 -19.40 3.33
C VAL A 83 -10.07 -19.24 1.85
N TYR A 84 -10.41 -20.28 1.09
CA TYR A 84 -10.29 -20.31 -0.36
C TYR A 84 -11.68 -20.19 -1.00
N PHE A 85 -11.79 -19.33 -2.00
CA PHE A 85 -12.95 -19.21 -2.85
C PHE A 85 -12.55 -19.28 -4.33
N ALA A 86 -13.30 -20.04 -5.13
CA ALA A 86 -13.25 -19.99 -6.58
C ALA A 86 -14.66 -19.95 -7.18
N GLY A 87 -14.87 -19.01 -8.10
CA GLY A 87 -16.18 -18.75 -8.70
C GLY A 87 -16.24 -17.35 -9.33
N HIS A 88 -17.45 -16.90 -9.65
CA HIS A 88 -17.67 -15.50 -10.03
C HIS A 88 -17.42 -14.56 -8.86
N GLY A 89 -16.88 -13.40 -9.19
CA GLY A 89 -16.63 -12.32 -8.25
C GLY A 89 -17.01 -11.00 -8.86
N ALA A 90 -17.30 -10.04 -7.98
CA ALA A 90 -17.62 -8.69 -8.38
C ALA A 90 -17.05 -7.71 -7.37
N ILE A 91 -16.82 -6.49 -7.82
CA ILE A 91 -16.51 -5.36 -6.93
C ILE A 91 -17.62 -4.33 -7.06
N ALA A 92 -18.19 -3.90 -5.93
CA ALA A 92 -18.95 -2.64 -5.93
C ALA A 92 -17.98 -1.45 -5.84
N SER A 93 -16.78 -1.68 -5.29
CA SER A 93 -15.74 -0.67 -5.13
C SER A 93 -14.39 -1.26 -4.73
N ASP A 94 -13.37 -0.41 -4.57
CA ASP A 94 -12.01 -0.74 -4.12
C ASP A 94 -11.93 -1.56 -2.82
N VAL A 95 -12.88 -1.37 -1.90
CA VAL A 95 -12.90 -2.07 -0.60
C VAL A 95 -14.01 -3.13 -0.49
N ASN A 96 -14.99 -3.10 -1.39
CA ASN A 96 -16.15 -4.00 -1.33
C ASN A 96 -16.06 -5.01 -2.47
N GLU A 97 -15.43 -6.13 -2.13
CA GLU A 97 -15.33 -7.32 -2.97
C GLU A 97 -16.38 -8.33 -2.54
N PHE A 98 -17.04 -8.92 -3.53
CA PHE A 98 -18.08 -9.90 -3.37
C PHE A 98 -17.71 -11.18 -4.10
N TRP A 99 -17.78 -12.30 -3.39
CA TRP A 99 -17.68 -13.63 -3.98
C TRP A 99 -19.10 -14.18 -4.18
N LEU A 100 -19.47 -14.44 -5.43
CA LEU A 100 -20.86 -14.71 -5.78
C LEU A 100 -21.22 -16.17 -5.54
N LEU A 101 -22.36 -16.38 -4.91
CA LEU A 101 -22.91 -17.70 -4.60
C LEU A 101 -23.95 -18.12 -5.66
N THR A 102 -24.43 -19.35 -5.55
CA THR A 102 -25.31 -19.99 -6.55
C THR A 102 -26.46 -19.08 -7.01
N ASN A 103 -27.09 -18.39 -6.06
CA ASN A 103 -28.31 -17.61 -6.28
C ASN A 103 -28.06 -16.10 -6.46
N ALA A 104 -26.81 -15.67 -6.66
CA ALA A 104 -26.41 -14.25 -6.76
C ALA A 104 -27.14 -13.49 -7.89
N GLY A 105 -27.54 -14.18 -8.96
CA GLY A 105 -28.30 -13.59 -10.07
C GLY A 105 -29.73 -13.19 -9.70
N THR A 106 -30.26 -13.73 -8.59
CA THR A 106 -31.66 -13.54 -8.18
C THR A 106 -31.82 -12.95 -6.77
N ASP A 107 -30.85 -13.15 -5.86
CA ASP A 107 -30.83 -12.56 -4.53
C ASP A 107 -29.50 -11.84 -4.27
N ARG A 108 -29.58 -10.53 -4.00
CA ARG A 108 -28.43 -9.65 -3.76
C ARG A 108 -27.66 -9.96 -2.45
N ARG A 109 -28.24 -10.79 -1.60
CA ARG A 109 -27.60 -11.29 -0.37
C ARG A 109 -26.75 -12.52 -0.64
N GLU A 110 -26.96 -13.23 -1.75
CA GLU A 110 -26.26 -14.46 -2.12
C GLU A 110 -24.86 -14.17 -2.67
N ALA A 111 -24.07 -13.50 -1.85
CA ALA A 111 -22.67 -13.18 -2.06
C ALA A 111 -21.96 -13.09 -0.72
N ILE A 112 -20.68 -13.42 -0.67
CA ILE A 112 -19.83 -13.20 0.51
C ILE A 112 -19.24 -11.79 0.39
N ASP A 113 -19.53 -10.91 1.35
CA ASP A 113 -18.75 -9.67 1.52
C ASP A 113 -17.42 -10.05 2.16
N VAL A 114 -16.36 -10.10 1.34
CA VAL A 114 -15.03 -10.61 1.73
C VAL A 114 -14.47 -9.82 2.92
N GLU A 115 -14.74 -8.52 2.96
CA GLU A 115 -14.22 -7.65 4.01
C GLU A 115 -15.08 -7.66 5.28
N ALA A 116 -16.39 -7.90 5.15
CA ALA A 116 -17.23 -8.25 6.29
C ALA A 116 -16.83 -9.60 6.89
N LEU A 117 -16.59 -10.63 6.06
CA LEU A 117 -16.08 -11.93 6.49
C LEU A 117 -14.76 -11.77 7.26
N ARG A 118 -13.76 -11.09 6.69
CA ARG A 118 -12.47 -10.84 7.34
C ARG A 118 -12.63 -10.19 8.71
N ARG A 119 -13.48 -9.15 8.81
CA ARG A 119 -13.75 -8.45 10.08
C ARG A 119 -14.42 -9.37 11.10
N SER A 120 -15.38 -10.17 10.68
CA SER A 120 -16.07 -11.10 11.58
C SER A 120 -15.15 -12.22 12.08
N LEU A 121 -14.21 -12.71 11.26
CA LEU A 121 -13.24 -13.75 11.66
C LEU A 121 -12.26 -13.30 12.77
N VAL A 122 -12.04 -12.00 12.94
CA VAL A 122 -11.26 -11.44 14.07
C VAL A 122 -11.85 -11.85 15.42
N GLU A 123 -13.17 -12.10 15.47
CA GLU A 123 -13.90 -12.45 16.68
C GLU A 123 -13.93 -13.96 16.96
N TYR A 124 -13.32 -14.82 16.12
CA TYR A 124 -13.37 -16.28 16.24
C TYR A 124 -12.19 -16.93 17.00
N ASN A 125 -11.42 -16.14 17.76
CA ASN A 125 -10.31 -16.63 18.59
C ASN A 125 -9.26 -17.48 17.83
N ILE A 126 -9.04 -17.18 16.56
CA ILE A 126 -7.96 -17.78 15.76
C ILE A 126 -6.61 -17.39 16.39
N GLY A 127 -5.71 -18.36 16.56
CA GLY A 127 -4.48 -18.20 17.35
C GLY A 127 -4.69 -18.26 18.86
N GLY A 128 -5.89 -18.65 19.30
CA GLY A 128 -6.28 -18.78 20.70
C GLY A 128 -5.41 -19.75 21.48
N SER A 129 -5.04 -20.87 20.83
CA SER A 129 -4.38 -22.03 21.41
C SER A 129 -2.84 -21.95 21.40
N ASN A 130 -2.25 -21.19 20.49
CA ASN A 130 -0.80 -21.15 20.33
C ASN A 130 -0.17 -19.98 21.10
N GLN A 131 0.45 -20.28 22.25
CA GLN A 131 1.17 -19.29 23.06
C GLN A 131 2.41 -18.70 22.38
N GLN A 132 2.96 -19.36 21.36
CA GLN A 132 4.11 -18.86 20.60
C GLN A 132 3.68 -17.84 19.53
N ALA A 133 2.44 -17.95 19.03
CA ALA A 133 1.88 -17.01 18.07
C ALA A 133 1.27 -15.81 18.81
N ARG A 134 1.92 -14.64 18.72
CA ARG A 134 1.40 -13.38 19.30
C ARG A 134 0.09 -12.89 18.64
N ALA A 135 -0.28 -13.48 17.50
CA ALA A 135 -1.47 -13.16 16.71
C ALA A 135 -1.94 -14.43 15.99
N GLY A 136 -3.25 -14.55 15.75
CA GLY A 136 -3.78 -15.58 14.86
C GLY A 136 -3.39 -15.31 13.41
N GLN A 137 -3.47 -16.34 12.57
CA GLN A 137 -3.12 -16.23 11.15
C GLN A 137 -4.36 -16.50 10.29
N LEU A 138 -4.64 -15.58 9.37
CA LEU A 138 -5.70 -15.70 8.38
C LEU A 138 -5.10 -15.56 6.99
N CYS A 139 -5.48 -16.42 6.07
CA CYS A 139 -5.12 -16.28 4.66
C CYS A 139 -6.41 -16.34 3.84
N LEU A 140 -6.64 -15.33 3.01
CA LEU A 140 -7.76 -15.27 2.07
C LEU A 140 -7.23 -15.52 0.67
N VAL A 141 -7.72 -16.56 0.01
CA VAL A 141 -7.39 -16.89 -1.38
C VAL A 141 -8.65 -16.74 -2.21
N GLY A 142 -8.64 -15.83 -3.18
CA GLY A 142 -9.80 -15.56 -4.03
C GLY A 142 -9.43 -15.74 -5.50
N ASP A 143 -9.95 -16.80 -6.13
CA ASP A 143 -9.88 -16.99 -7.56
C ASP A 143 -11.22 -16.61 -8.22
N ALA A 144 -11.42 -15.30 -8.32
CA ALA A 144 -12.67 -14.71 -8.78
C ALA A 144 -12.42 -13.36 -9.46
N CYS A 145 -13.29 -13.01 -10.41
CA CYS A 145 -13.22 -11.73 -11.11
C CYS A 145 -13.36 -10.55 -10.14
N ARG A 146 -12.74 -9.42 -10.49
CA ARG A 146 -12.85 -8.16 -9.74
C ARG A 146 -13.30 -7.05 -10.67
N VAL A 147 -14.31 -7.33 -11.48
CA VAL A 147 -14.92 -6.36 -12.40
C VAL A 147 -16.08 -5.62 -11.73
N VAL A 148 -16.28 -4.36 -12.12
CA VAL A 148 -17.48 -3.60 -11.76
C VAL A 148 -18.56 -3.96 -12.76
N ASP A 149 -19.70 -4.45 -12.29
CA ASP A 149 -20.90 -4.61 -13.10
C ASP A 149 -22.00 -3.70 -12.55
N SER A 150 -22.92 -3.27 -13.41
CA SER A 150 -24.14 -2.56 -13.05
C SER A 150 -24.93 -3.24 -11.91
N ASP A 151 -24.90 -4.57 -11.85
CA ASP A 151 -25.51 -5.35 -10.78
C ASP A 151 -24.66 -5.44 -9.50
N SER A 152 -23.34 -5.29 -9.60
CA SER A 152 -22.45 -5.34 -8.43
C SER A 152 -22.68 -4.18 -7.46
N LEU A 153 -23.08 -3.01 -7.96
CA LEU A 153 -23.45 -1.84 -7.15
C LEU A 153 -24.67 -2.09 -6.24
N ARG A 154 -25.43 -3.17 -6.50
CA ARG A 154 -26.65 -3.51 -5.76
C ARG A 154 -26.44 -4.69 -4.80
N LEU A 155 -25.29 -5.36 -4.86
CA LEU A 155 -24.99 -6.46 -3.94
C LEU A 155 -24.87 -5.93 -2.52
N THR A 156 -25.47 -6.66 -1.59
CA THR A 156 -25.31 -6.40 -0.15
C THR A 156 -24.27 -7.35 0.45
N GLY A 157 -24.28 -8.60 0.02
CA GLY A 157 -23.45 -9.67 0.55
C GLY A 157 -23.69 -9.99 2.03
N ASP A 158 -23.00 -11.01 2.52
CA ASP A 158 -23.04 -11.47 3.91
C ASP A 158 -21.62 -11.79 4.42
N SER A 159 -21.38 -11.65 5.72
CA SER A 159 -20.09 -12.03 6.31
C SER A 159 -19.94 -13.54 6.50
N ILE A 160 -20.99 -14.33 6.28
CA ILE A 160 -21.11 -15.80 6.45
C ILE A 160 -20.70 -16.35 7.83
N VAL A 161 -20.37 -15.48 8.77
CA VAL A 161 -20.06 -15.78 10.17
C VAL A 161 -20.57 -14.63 11.03
N SER A 162 -21.14 -14.97 12.19
CA SER A 162 -21.89 -14.03 13.05
C SER A 162 -21.54 -14.10 14.53
N LYS A 163 -20.73 -15.08 14.96
CA LYS A 163 -20.40 -15.29 16.38
C LYS A 163 -19.42 -14.24 16.89
N LYS A 164 -19.78 -13.65 18.02
CA LYS A 164 -18.93 -12.71 18.78
C LYS A 164 -18.14 -13.47 19.83
N GLY A 165 -16.85 -13.68 19.59
CA GLY A 165 -15.89 -14.12 20.60
C GLY A 165 -14.98 -12.98 21.05
N ILE A 166 -13.86 -13.33 21.70
CA ILE A 166 -12.85 -12.33 22.09
C ILE A 166 -12.04 -11.97 20.85
N ALA A 167 -12.13 -10.71 20.43
CA ALA A 167 -11.33 -10.19 19.32
C ALA A 167 -9.84 -10.38 19.60
N ARG A 168 -9.12 -11.00 18.65
CA ARG A 168 -7.67 -11.16 18.71
C ARG A 168 -7.00 -10.54 17.50
N PRO A 169 -5.78 -10.01 17.63
CA PRO A 169 -5.00 -9.58 16.49
C PRO A 169 -4.82 -10.74 15.49
N LEU A 170 -5.06 -10.46 14.20
CA LEU A 170 -4.79 -11.37 13.09
C LEU A 170 -3.68 -10.79 12.22
N GLN A 171 -2.76 -11.65 11.79
CA GLN A 171 -1.95 -11.42 10.60
C GLN A 171 -2.71 -11.97 9.40
N VAL A 172 -2.86 -11.16 8.35
CA VAL A 172 -3.70 -11.51 7.21
C VAL A 172 -2.88 -11.55 5.94
N ASP A 173 -2.78 -12.72 5.32
CA ASP A 173 -2.35 -12.82 3.92
C ASP A 173 -3.59 -12.73 3.00
N ARG A 174 -3.43 -12.12 1.81
CA ARG A 174 -4.42 -12.11 0.73
C ARG A 174 -3.73 -12.50 -0.57
N PHE A 175 -4.30 -13.49 -1.27
CA PHE A 175 -3.86 -13.97 -2.57
C PHE A 175 -5.06 -13.94 -3.52
N LEU A 176 -5.23 -12.83 -4.24
CA LEU A 176 -6.35 -12.63 -5.16
C LEU A 176 -5.87 -12.80 -6.60
N SER A 177 -6.64 -13.51 -7.43
CA SER A 177 -6.21 -13.92 -8.76
C SER A 177 -6.02 -12.78 -9.74
N CYS A 178 -6.72 -11.66 -9.55
CA CYS A 178 -6.67 -10.51 -10.45
C CYS A 178 -6.67 -9.16 -9.70
N GLN A 179 -6.27 -8.09 -10.41
CA GLN A 179 -6.35 -6.71 -9.93
C GLN A 179 -7.77 -6.17 -10.01
N GLN A 180 -8.01 -5.05 -9.33
CA GLN A 180 -9.27 -4.34 -9.45
C GLN A 180 -9.55 -3.96 -10.91
N GLY A 181 -10.75 -4.28 -11.40
CA GLY A 181 -11.17 -4.07 -12.78
C GLY A 181 -10.78 -5.19 -13.75
N GLN A 182 -10.08 -6.23 -13.31
CA GLN A 182 -9.68 -7.36 -14.15
C GLN A 182 -10.57 -8.60 -13.92
N ALA A 183 -10.60 -9.47 -14.92
CA ALA A 183 -11.21 -10.78 -14.83
C ALA A 183 -10.20 -11.81 -14.31
N ALA A 184 -10.71 -12.81 -13.58
CA ALA A 184 -9.98 -14.04 -13.31
C ALA A 184 -10.25 -15.04 -14.43
N PHE A 185 -9.29 -15.90 -14.74
CA PHE A 185 -9.37 -16.78 -15.90
C PHE A 185 -9.63 -18.23 -15.52
N HIS A 186 -10.76 -18.71 -16.05
CA HIS A 186 -11.12 -20.10 -16.12
C HIS A 186 -10.75 -20.64 -17.50
N ILE A 187 -10.07 -21.78 -17.53
CA ILE A 187 -9.67 -22.49 -18.75
C ILE A 187 -10.61 -23.66 -18.93
N ASP A 188 -11.27 -23.70 -20.09
CA ASP A 188 -12.15 -24.80 -20.48
C ASP A 188 -11.39 -26.12 -20.64
N ALA A 189 -12.12 -27.22 -20.52
CA ALA A 189 -11.56 -28.54 -20.81
C ALA A 189 -11.16 -28.63 -22.29
N THR A 190 -9.95 -29.13 -22.56
CA THR A 190 -9.44 -29.29 -23.93
C THR A 190 -8.98 -30.73 -24.13
N GLY A 191 -9.74 -31.49 -24.93
CA GLY A 191 -9.46 -32.91 -25.15
C GLY A 191 -9.47 -33.70 -23.85
N GLU A 192 -8.31 -34.20 -23.42
CA GLU A 192 -8.14 -34.95 -22.16
C GLU A 192 -7.82 -34.05 -20.96
N ALA A 193 -7.45 -32.78 -21.16
CA ALA A 193 -7.12 -31.86 -20.08
C ALA A 193 -8.42 -31.34 -19.41
N PRO A 194 -8.61 -31.54 -18.09
CA PRO A 194 -9.78 -31.04 -17.39
C PRO A 194 -9.74 -29.51 -17.30
N ALA A 195 -10.92 -28.89 -17.18
CA ALA A 195 -11.03 -27.46 -16.94
C ALA A 195 -10.36 -27.06 -15.62
N TYR A 196 -9.77 -25.88 -15.53
CA TYR A 196 -9.10 -25.39 -14.31
C TYR A 196 -9.11 -23.86 -14.22
N CYS A 197 -8.90 -23.31 -13.03
CA CYS A 197 -8.64 -21.88 -12.87
C CYS A 197 -7.14 -21.59 -12.91
N LEU A 198 -6.72 -20.63 -13.75
CA LEU A 198 -5.32 -20.34 -14.04
C LEU A 198 -4.53 -20.00 -12.78
N PHE A 199 -5.07 -19.12 -11.93
CA PHE A 199 -4.39 -18.67 -10.73
C PHE A 199 -4.24 -19.80 -9.71
N SER A 200 -5.32 -20.53 -9.43
CA SER A 200 -5.27 -21.67 -8.52
C SER A 200 -4.31 -22.76 -8.97
N ASP A 201 -4.19 -23.02 -10.27
CA ASP A 201 -3.20 -23.97 -10.80
C ASP A 201 -1.76 -23.56 -10.46
N VAL A 202 -1.40 -22.30 -10.75
CA VAL A 202 -0.06 -21.75 -10.42
C VAL A 202 0.21 -21.75 -8.92
N LEU A 203 -0.79 -21.37 -8.12
CA LEU A 203 -0.71 -21.36 -6.67
C LEU A 203 -0.48 -22.76 -6.09
N ILE A 204 -1.22 -23.77 -6.55
CA ILE A 204 -1.09 -25.14 -6.06
C ILE A 204 0.27 -25.74 -6.43
N ASP A 205 0.80 -25.47 -7.63
CA ASP A 205 2.15 -25.88 -8.03
C ASP A 205 3.21 -25.31 -7.08
N ALA A 206 3.11 -24.02 -6.77
CA ALA A 206 4.04 -23.32 -5.88
C ALA A 206 3.93 -23.83 -4.43
N LEU A 207 2.70 -23.95 -3.92
CA LEU A 207 2.40 -24.48 -2.59
C LEU A 207 2.90 -25.92 -2.40
N SER A 208 2.90 -26.70 -3.48
CA SER A 208 3.39 -28.08 -3.46
C SER A 208 4.90 -28.17 -3.30
N GLY A 209 5.64 -27.06 -3.48
CA GLY A 209 7.10 -27.02 -3.49
C GLY A 209 7.69 -27.59 -4.78
N ASN A 210 6.91 -27.66 -5.86
CA ASN A 210 7.34 -28.17 -7.16
C ASN A 210 8.16 -27.13 -7.95
N VAL A 211 8.19 -25.89 -7.47
CA VAL A 211 8.81 -24.75 -8.12
C VAL A 211 9.85 -24.14 -7.18
N ALA A 212 11.11 -24.10 -7.60
CA ALA A 212 12.24 -23.70 -6.76
C ALA A 212 12.14 -22.23 -6.32
N GLU A 213 11.59 -21.37 -7.17
CA GLU A 213 11.41 -19.94 -6.95
C GLU A 213 10.45 -19.65 -5.78
N ALA A 214 9.51 -20.56 -5.52
CA ALA A 214 8.57 -20.47 -4.39
C ALA A 214 9.15 -21.02 -3.07
N VAL A 215 10.38 -21.55 -3.08
CA VAL A 215 11.03 -22.20 -1.92
C VAL A 215 12.13 -21.30 -1.35
N GLU A 216 12.04 -21.02 -0.05
CA GLU A 216 13.08 -20.33 0.70
C GLU A 216 14.13 -21.35 1.20
N HIS A 217 15.36 -21.20 0.72
CA HIS A 217 16.48 -22.09 1.00
C HIS A 217 17.50 -21.54 1.99
N ASP A 218 17.54 -20.23 2.22
CA ASP A 218 18.67 -19.57 2.89
C ASP A 218 18.24 -18.89 4.19
N ASN A 219 17.16 -18.11 4.14
CA ASN A 219 16.83 -17.09 5.14
C ASN A 219 15.55 -17.42 5.92
N HIS A 220 15.36 -18.69 6.28
CA HIS A 220 14.22 -19.11 7.11
C HIS A 220 14.60 -20.17 8.14
N GLU A 221 13.93 -20.15 9.30
CA GLU A 221 14.17 -21.12 10.37
C GLU A 221 13.87 -22.56 9.92
N PHE A 222 12.80 -22.75 9.15
CA PHE A 222 12.34 -24.06 8.67
C PHE A 222 12.82 -24.45 7.27
N ARG A 223 13.86 -23.80 6.74
CA ARG A 223 14.37 -24.06 5.37
C ARG A 223 14.76 -25.54 5.15
N PRO A 224 14.54 -26.13 3.96
CA PRO A 224 13.84 -25.54 2.82
C PRO A 224 12.32 -25.51 3.01
N VAL A 225 11.68 -24.40 2.63
CA VAL A 225 10.29 -24.13 3.02
C VAL A 225 9.59 -23.18 2.05
N VAL A 226 8.33 -23.49 1.72
CA VAL A 226 7.46 -22.58 0.97
C VAL A 226 6.93 -21.52 1.93
N THR A 227 7.19 -20.25 1.65
CA THR A 227 6.78 -19.11 2.51
C THR A 227 5.82 -18.18 1.77
N ASN A 228 5.02 -17.39 2.49
CA ASN A 228 4.16 -16.39 1.84
C ASN A 228 4.92 -15.41 0.94
N HIS A 229 6.08 -14.91 1.36
CA HIS A 229 6.86 -13.95 0.55
C HIS A 229 7.33 -14.57 -0.76
N ARG A 230 7.88 -15.80 -0.72
CA ARG A 230 8.31 -16.49 -1.94
C ARG A 230 7.14 -16.88 -2.84
N LEU A 231 6.01 -17.24 -2.25
CA LEU A 231 4.77 -17.43 -3.01
C LEU A 231 4.32 -16.14 -3.69
N ALA A 232 4.36 -15.00 -2.99
CA ALA A 232 3.99 -13.71 -3.55
C ALA A 232 4.88 -13.34 -4.74
N ASP A 233 6.20 -13.36 -4.57
CA ASP A 233 7.17 -13.06 -5.62
C ASP A 233 6.95 -13.94 -6.87
N TYR A 234 6.74 -15.25 -6.66
CA TYR A 234 6.52 -16.19 -7.75
C TYR A 234 5.18 -15.94 -8.47
N LEU A 235 4.09 -15.74 -7.73
CA LEU A 235 2.76 -15.55 -8.30
C LEU A 235 2.65 -14.22 -9.06
N GLU A 236 3.24 -13.14 -8.54
CA GLU A 236 3.28 -11.83 -9.21
C GLU A 236 3.98 -11.89 -10.58
N PHE A 237 4.92 -12.82 -10.75
CA PHE A 237 5.63 -13.03 -12.00
C PHE A 237 4.94 -14.06 -12.91
N GLU A 238 4.61 -15.23 -12.37
CA GLU A 238 4.20 -16.38 -13.18
C GLU A 238 2.77 -16.28 -13.69
N VAL A 239 1.85 -15.71 -12.89
CA VAL A 239 0.43 -15.59 -13.28
C VAL A 239 0.27 -14.70 -14.53
N PRO A 240 0.84 -13.48 -14.58
CA PRO A 240 0.82 -12.67 -15.80
C PRO A 240 1.48 -13.37 -16.99
N ARG A 241 2.60 -14.05 -16.76
CA ARG A 241 3.33 -14.77 -17.81
C ARG A 241 2.48 -15.87 -18.43
N ARG A 242 1.81 -16.70 -17.62
CA ARG A 242 0.92 -17.76 -18.13
C ARG A 242 -0.34 -17.19 -18.79
N ALA A 243 -0.89 -16.09 -18.26
CA ALA A 243 -2.02 -15.42 -18.90
C ALA A 243 -1.66 -14.90 -20.30
N GLU A 244 -0.49 -14.26 -20.45
CA GLU A 244 -0.03 -13.74 -21.75
C GLU A 244 0.15 -14.85 -22.79
N LEU A 245 0.65 -16.02 -22.40
CA LEU A 245 0.76 -17.19 -23.29
C LEU A 245 -0.60 -17.68 -23.81
N LEU A 246 -1.68 -17.36 -23.09
CA LEU A 246 -3.06 -17.68 -23.47
C LEU A 246 -3.73 -16.52 -24.21
N GLY A 247 -3.02 -15.42 -24.45
CA GLY A 247 -3.58 -14.21 -25.07
C GLY A 247 -4.42 -13.35 -24.12
N GLU A 248 -4.32 -13.60 -22.82
CA GLU A 248 -5.11 -12.95 -21.78
C GLU A 248 -4.27 -12.02 -20.90
N ALA A 249 -4.94 -11.18 -20.10
CA ALA A 249 -4.27 -10.26 -19.17
C ALA A 249 -4.79 -10.47 -17.74
N CYS A 250 -3.97 -11.08 -16.89
CA CYS A 250 -4.27 -11.36 -15.49
C CYS A 250 -3.10 -10.94 -14.60
N CYS A 251 -3.30 -10.00 -13.69
CA CYS A 251 -2.30 -9.62 -12.70
C CYS A 251 -2.83 -9.89 -11.29
N PRO A 252 -2.22 -10.75 -10.46
CA PRO A 252 -2.75 -11.00 -9.13
C PRO A 252 -2.61 -9.77 -8.21
N THR A 253 -3.41 -9.72 -7.16
CA THR A 253 -3.22 -8.78 -6.03
C THR A 253 -2.84 -9.58 -4.80
N ILE A 254 -1.62 -9.37 -4.31
CA ILE A 254 -1.06 -10.13 -3.21
C ILE A 254 -0.67 -9.18 -2.08
N ASP A 255 -1.02 -9.56 -0.85
CA ASP A 255 -0.64 -8.85 0.38
C ASP A 255 -0.26 -9.89 1.43
N THR A 256 1.00 -9.90 1.85
CA THR A 256 1.53 -10.89 2.79
C THR A 256 1.88 -10.22 4.11
N GLN A 257 1.12 -10.50 5.17
CA GLN A 257 1.34 -9.91 6.50
C GLN A 257 1.66 -10.94 7.57
N ILE A 258 1.57 -12.24 7.26
CA ILE A 258 2.03 -13.30 8.17
C ILE A 258 3.55 -13.22 8.29
N ARG A 259 4.05 -13.10 9.52
CA ARG A 259 5.46 -12.82 9.79
C ARG A 259 6.27 -14.10 10.08
N PRO A 260 7.58 -14.11 9.73
CA PRO A 260 8.51 -15.14 10.17
C PRO A 260 8.56 -15.30 11.70
N PRO A 261 8.94 -16.50 12.20
CA PRO A 261 9.30 -17.70 11.43
C PRO A 261 8.08 -18.52 10.99
N HIS A 262 6.87 -18.09 11.33
CA HIS A 262 5.64 -18.87 11.15
C HIS A 262 4.85 -18.46 9.90
N ASN A 263 5.54 -18.02 8.86
CA ASN A 263 4.98 -17.70 7.54
C ASN A 263 5.18 -18.83 6.51
N ASP A 264 5.47 -20.04 7.00
CA ASP A 264 5.63 -21.26 6.22
C ASP A 264 4.30 -21.92 5.87
N TYR A 265 4.06 -22.27 4.61
CA TYR A 265 2.90 -23.04 4.15
C TYR A 265 3.21 -24.54 4.09
N LYS A 266 4.41 -24.88 3.60
CA LYS A 266 4.91 -26.25 3.48
C LYS A 266 6.39 -26.31 3.84
N ARG A 267 6.75 -27.25 4.72
CA ARG A 267 8.14 -27.54 5.08
C ARG A 267 8.61 -28.73 4.25
N LEU A 268 9.69 -28.56 3.50
CA LEU A 268 10.22 -29.62 2.64
C LEU A 268 11.26 -30.41 3.43
N GLN A 269 10.90 -31.61 3.88
CA GLN A 269 11.87 -32.52 4.49
C GLN A 269 12.70 -33.21 3.41
N GLY A 270 14.03 -33.25 3.58
CA GLY A 270 14.87 -34.22 2.87
C GLY A 270 15.30 -33.90 1.43
N LEU A 271 15.10 -32.68 0.92
CA LEU A 271 15.84 -32.27 -0.27
C LEU A 271 17.27 -31.95 0.15
N ALA A 272 18.19 -32.89 -0.08
CA ALA A 272 19.61 -32.58 -0.14
C ALA A 272 19.78 -31.32 -1.01
N PRO A 273 20.66 -30.37 -0.63
CA PRO A 273 20.88 -29.17 -1.41
C PRO A 273 21.13 -29.58 -2.85
N VAL A 274 20.22 -29.21 -3.75
CA VAL A 274 20.42 -29.41 -5.18
C VAL A 274 21.69 -28.63 -5.48
N SER A 275 22.78 -29.35 -5.75
CA SER A 275 24.01 -28.73 -6.24
C SER A 275 23.59 -27.90 -7.45
N ALA A 276 23.79 -26.59 -7.33
CA ALA A 276 23.47 -25.63 -8.37
C ALA A 276 23.99 -26.20 -9.70
N LEU A 277 23.07 -26.54 -10.60
CA LEU A 277 23.46 -26.81 -11.97
C LEU A 277 24.15 -25.53 -12.49
N PRO A 278 25.28 -25.66 -13.21
CA PRO A 278 26.00 -24.50 -13.69
C PRO A 278 25.08 -23.71 -14.62
N VAL A 279 24.75 -22.49 -14.21
CA VAL A 279 24.11 -21.50 -15.07
C VAL A 279 25.03 -21.32 -16.27
N ALA A 280 24.57 -21.82 -17.43
CA ALA A 280 25.24 -21.59 -18.69
C ALA A 280 25.25 -20.08 -18.96
N ALA A 281 26.43 -19.48 -18.84
CA ALA A 281 26.70 -18.10 -19.22
C ALA A 281 26.53 -17.94 -20.75
N GLY A 282 25.30 -17.67 -21.19
CA GLY A 282 24.93 -17.46 -22.58
C GLY A 282 24.55 -16.00 -22.87
N ARG A 283 25.57 -15.19 -23.18
CA ARG A 283 25.57 -13.99 -24.05
C ARG A 283 24.25 -13.22 -24.22
N TYR A 284 24.08 -12.15 -23.45
CA TYR A 284 23.39 -10.93 -23.92
C TYR A 284 24.34 -9.74 -23.75
N GLY A 285 24.82 -9.21 -24.87
CA GLY A 285 25.48 -7.90 -24.90
C GLY A 285 24.43 -6.78 -24.90
N PRO A 286 24.77 -5.58 -24.42
CA PRO A 286 23.84 -4.45 -24.42
C PRO A 286 23.55 -4.03 -25.87
N PRO A 287 22.31 -3.65 -26.21
CA PRO A 287 22.01 -3.13 -27.52
C PRO A 287 22.68 -1.76 -27.70
N ALA A 288 23.35 -1.60 -28.84
CA ALA A 288 23.96 -0.35 -29.24
C ALA A 288 22.89 0.73 -29.46
N ASP A 289 23.06 1.83 -28.74
CA ASP A 289 22.23 3.03 -28.81
C ASP A 289 22.57 3.82 -30.09
N ASN A 290 21.58 3.98 -30.97
CA ASN A 290 21.65 4.86 -32.13
C ASN A 290 20.26 5.05 -32.74
N ARG A 291 19.49 6.05 -32.27
CA ARG A 291 18.47 6.72 -33.09
C ARG A 291 18.31 8.20 -32.71
N PRO A 292 18.49 9.13 -33.67
CA PRO A 292 17.91 10.47 -33.60
C PRO A 292 16.50 10.49 -34.23
N GLY A 293 15.59 11.25 -33.63
CA GLY A 293 14.26 11.57 -34.16
C GLY A 293 13.12 11.05 -33.29
N ALA A 294 12.51 11.94 -32.51
CA ALA A 294 11.33 11.63 -31.70
C ALA A 294 10.09 11.47 -32.60
N GLU A 295 9.71 10.22 -32.87
CA GLU A 295 8.35 9.91 -33.31
C GLU A 295 7.37 9.99 -32.12
N PRO A 296 6.10 10.36 -32.35
CA PRO A 296 5.09 10.40 -31.31
C PRO A 296 4.88 9.01 -30.68
N PRO A 297 4.50 8.93 -29.39
CA PRO A 297 4.40 7.68 -28.67
C PRO A 297 3.42 6.71 -29.36
N SER A 298 3.87 5.47 -29.56
CA SER A 298 3.04 4.40 -30.13
C SER A 298 1.79 4.15 -29.29
N ARG A 299 0.74 3.60 -29.90
CA ARG A 299 -0.50 3.20 -29.22
C ARG A 299 -0.25 2.29 -28.01
N ASN A 300 0.77 1.44 -28.06
CA ASN A 300 1.20 0.59 -26.94
C ASN A 300 1.75 1.41 -25.76
N ALA A 301 2.44 2.53 -26.00
CA ALA A 301 2.93 3.39 -24.93
C ALA A 301 1.78 4.12 -24.20
N LEU A 302 0.72 4.48 -24.93
CA LEU A 302 -0.51 5.07 -24.36
C LEU A 302 -1.30 4.04 -23.54
N GLU A 303 -1.43 2.80 -24.02
CA GLU A 303 -2.06 1.71 -23.25
C GLU A 303 -1.24 1.33 -22.01
N LEU A 304 0.09 1.28 -22.11
CA LEU A 304 0.97 1.06 -20.97
C LEU A 304 0.85 2.21 -19.93
N ALA A 305 0.73 3.45 -20.38
CA ALA A 305 0.49 4.60 -19.52
C ALA A 305 -0.89 4.54 -18.82
N ALA A 306 -1.94 4.09 -19.53
CA ALA A 306 -3.26 3.88 -18.93
C ALA A 306 -3.25 2.75 -17.88
N ARG A 307 -2.54 1.63 -18.14
CA ARG A 307 -2.34 0.53 -17.19
C ARG A 307 -1.54 0.98 -15.95
N ARG A 308 -0.52 1.84 -16.14
CA ARG A 308 0.26 2.44 -15.03
C ARG A 308 -0.63 3.24 -14.08
N SER A 309 -1.55 4.06 -14.59
CA SER A 309 -2.46 4.82 -13.74
C SER A 309 -3.42 3.93 -12.95
N GLN A 310 -3.91 2.82 -13.51
CA GLN A 310 -4.79 1.88 -12.78
C GLN A 310 -4.07 1.17 -11.62
N MET A 311 -2.84 0.71 -11.81
CA MET A 311 -2.04 0.10 -10.73
C MET A 311 -1.72 1.12 -9.62
N ARG A 312 -1.42 2.37 -9.99
CA ARG A 312 -1.14 3.45 -9.02
C ARG A 312 -2.37 3.79 -8.18
N VAL A 313 -3.56 3.85 -8.79
CA VAL A 313 -4.85 4.08 -8.08
C VAL A 313 -5.13 2.99 -7.05
N ALA A 314 -4.79 1.73 -7.32
CA ALA A 314 -4.98 0.63 -6.36
C ALA A 314 -4.17 0.80 -5.06
N HIS A 315 -3.03 1.48 -5.11
CA HIS A 315 -2.19 1.76 -3.94
C HIS A 315 -2.65 2.99 -3.12
N MET A 316 -3.66 3.73 -3.60
CA MET A 316 -4.06 4.99 -3.00
C MET A 316 -5.45 4.90 -2.36
N GLN A 317 -5.50 4.48 -1.09
CA GLN A 317 -6.72 4.56 -0.27
C GLN A 317 -6.82 5.94 0.39
N PHE A 318 -7.77 6.77 -0.05
CA PHE A 318 -8.00 8.09 0.55
C PHE A 318 -9.16 8.07 1.53
N SER A 319 -8.88 8.45 2.77
CA SER A 319 -9.89 9.01 3.66
C SER A 319 -9.50 10.43 4.02
N LEU A 320 -10.22 11.42 3.47
CA LEU A 320 -10.16 12.80 3.95
C LEU A 320 -10.94 12.88 5.26
N GLN A 321 -10.38 12.28 6.30
CA GLN A 321 -10.80 12.54 7.67
C GLN A 321 -9.99 13.72 8.17
N MET A 322 -10.70 14.81 8.51
CA MET A 322 -10.14 15.74 9.49
C MET A 322 -9.75 14.90 10.71
N PRO A 323 -8.52 15.02 11.23
CA PRO A 323 -8.14 14.30 12.43
C PRO A 323 -9.21 14.53 13.51
N LEU A 324 -9.48 13.50 14.32
CA LEU A 324 -10.33 13.57 15.54
C LEU A 324 -9.94 14.72 16.50
N ALA A 325 -8.85 15.45 16.21
CA ALA A 325 -8.46 16.75 16.76
C ALA A 325 -9.59 17.77 16.88
N SER A 326 -10.58 17.78 15.97
CA SER A 326 -11.74 18.69 16.10
C SER A 326 -12.69 18.31 17.25
N ARG A 327 -12.59 17.09 17.80
CA ARG A 327 -13.37 16.62 18.96
C ARG A 327 -12.55 16.46 20.25
N SER A 328 -11.23 16.32 20.18
CA SER A 328 -10.38 15.99 21.34
C SER A 328 -9.91 17.18 22.20
N GLY A 329 -10.41 18.40 21.97
CA GLY A 329 -9.99 19.59 22.71
C GLY A 329 -8.69 20.23 22.21
N LEU A 330 -8.04 19.64 21.19
CA LEU A 330 -6.84 20.18 20.55
C LEU A 330 -7.05 21.59 19.99
N GLU A 331 -8.17 21.84 19.31
CA GLU A 331 -8.52 23.18 18.81
C GLU A 331 -8.72 24.22 19.93
N ARG A 332 -9.02 23.81 21.17
CA ARG A 332 -9.17 24.74 22.30
C ARG A 332 -7.85 24.99 23.03
N SER A 333 -7.01 23.97 23.17
CA SER A 333 -5.71 24.06 23.84
C SER A 333 -4.60 24.63 22.93
N VAL A 334 -4.70 24.38 21.62
CA VAL A 334 -3.71 24.72 20.59
C VAL A 334 -4.20 25.90 19.70
N ARG A 335 -5.10 26.73 20.25
CA ARG A 335 -5.34 28.13 19.82
C ARG A 335 -4.47 29.21 20.51
N PRO A 336 -3.18 29.02 20.85
CA PRO A 336 -2.37 30.11 21.36
C PRO A 336 -2.16 31.19 20.31
N SER A 337 -1.82 32.37 20.80
CA SER A 337 -1.53 33.58 20.04
C SER A 337 -0.20 33.48 19.28
N TRP A 338 -0.09 32.60 18.27
CA TRP A 338 1.18 32.36 17.55
C TRP A 338 1.67 33.60 16.80
N GLN A 339 0.73 34.47 16.40
CA GLN A 339 1.04 35.79 15.87
C GLN A 339 1.62 36.76 16.91
N ARG A 340 1.42 36.56 18.23
CA ARG A 340 1.95 37.45 19.27
C ARG A 340 3.34 37.08 19.76
N ASP A 341 3.70 35.79 19.74
CA ASP A 341 4.97 35.32 20.32
C ASP A 341 6.14 35.31 19.33
N GLY A 342 6.00 35.95 18.16
CA GLY A 342 7.10 36.14 17.19
C GLY A 342 7.61 34.86 16.53
N PHE A 343 6.77 33.81 16.49
CA PHE A 343 7.17 32.47 16.02
C PHE A 343 7.16 32.33 14.49
N VAL A 344 6.46 33.23 13.80
CA VAL A 344 6.46 33.37 12.35
C VAL A 344 6.95 34.77 12.02
N ASP A 345 8.24 35.03 12.24
CA ASP A 345 8.84 36.25 11.74
C ASP A 345 9.09 36.06 10.24
N ARG A 346 8.08 36.41 9.44
CA ARG A 346 8.14 36.39 7.96
C ARG A 346 9.32 37.19 7.39
N SER A 347 10.04 37.97 8.20
CA SER A 347 11.21 38.73 7.75
C SER A 347 12.52 37.94 7.77
N ARG A 348 12.54 36.72 8.33
CA ARG A 348 13.69 35.80 8.25
C ARG A 348 13.35 34.62 7.36
N ASP A 349 13.87 34.63 6.13
CA ASP A 349 13.75 33.57 5.13
C ASP A 349 14.33 32.18 5.54
N ASP A 350 14.81 32.04 6.79
CA ASP A 350 15.51 30.87 7.34
C ASP A 350 14.68 30.10 8.39
N GLU A 351 13.36 30.30 8.50
CA GLU A 351 12.61 29.71 9.62
C GLU A 351 12.50 28.18 9.55
N ALA A 352 13.21 27.56 10.50
CA ALA A 352 13.30 26.14 10.80
C ALA A 352 11.95 25.40 10.85
N LEU A 353 11.96 24.16 10.33
CA LEU A 353 10.93 23.15 10.57
C LEU A 353 10.60 23.10 12.06
N ALA A 354 9.34 23.32 12.44
CA ALA A 354 8.87 23.11 13.79
C ALA A 354 8.04 21.82 13.86
N VAL A 355 8.54 20.85 14.62
CA VAL A 355 7.74 19.71 15.06
C VAL A 355 7.20 20.00 16.45
N PHE A 356 5.89 20.02 16.59
CA PHE A 356 5.21 20.20 17.88
C PHE A 356 4.86 18.85 18.48
N CYS A 357 5.15 18.70 19.76
CA CYS A 357 4.80 17.50 20.51
C CYS A 357 4.28 17.86 21.90
N ASP A 358 3.30 17.10 22.37
CA ASP A 358 2.76 17.22 23.73
C ASP A 358 3.67 16.61 24.79
N HIS A 359 4.67 15.84 24.37
CA HIS A 359 5.77 15.30 25.16
C HIS A 359 7.09 15.51 24.42
N LEU A 360 8.17 15.85 25.13
CA LEU A 360 9.50 15.92 24.52
C LEU A 360 10.08 14.50 24.45
N PRO A 361 10.39 13.95 23.26
CA PRO A 361 11.09 12.67 23.19
C PRO A 361 12.50 12.82 23.76
N ALA A 362 13.08 11.74 24.28
CA ALA A 362 14.43 11.77 24.84
C ALA A 362 15.50 12.12 23.79
N ALA A 363 15.28 11.72 22.54
CA ALA A 363 16.15 12.04 21.42
C ALA A 363 15.36 12.07 20.11
N VAL A 364 15.94 12.71 19.09
CA VAL A 364 15.49 12.65 17.69
C VAL A 364 16.67 12.40 16.77
N ALA A 365 16.44 11.82 15.60
CA ALA A 365 17.45 11.71 14.55
C ALA A 365 17.20 12.76 13.46
N VAL A 366 18.24 13.52 13.13
CA VAL A 366 18.23 14.60 12.13
C VAL A 366 19.47 14.50 11.24
N GLY A 367 19.46 15.17 10.09
CA GLY A 367 20.67 15.30 9.26
C GLY A 367 21.86 15.85 10.06
N ALA A 368 23.07 15.35 9.81
CA ALA A 368 24.24 15.68 10.64
C ALA A 368 24.54 17.19 10.70
N SER A 369 24.24 17.91 9.62
CA SER A 369 24.39 19.36 9.50
C SER A 369 23.25 20.18 10.12
N SER A 370 22.16 19.54 10.57
CA SER A 370 21.05 20.21 11.23
C SER A 370 21.42 20.61 12.66
N ARG A 371 21.15 21.87 13.00
CA ARG A 371 21.01 22.32 14.39
C ARG A 371 19.62 21.98 14.87
N VAL A 372 19.50 21.59 16.14
CA VAL A 372 18.22 21.27 16.77
C VAL A 372 18.08 22.17 17.97
N ASP A 373 16.99 22.93 18.02
CA ASP A 373 16.65 23.75 19.18
C ASP A 373 15.30 23.27 19.74
N THR A 374 15.12 23.35 21.06
CA THR A 374 13.81 23.08 21.67
C THR A 374 13.26 24.31 22.37
N LEU A 375 11.95 24.51 22.28
CA LEU A 375 11.27 25.57 23.02
C LEU A 375 9.91 25.12 23.55
N SER A 376 9.41 25.82 24.57
CA SER A 376 8.07 25.62 25.10
C SER A 376 7.13 26.65 24.48
N VAL A 377 6.09 26.20 23.78
CA VAL A 377 5.07 27.06 23.16
C VAL A 377 3.72 26.68 23.72
N ALA A 378 3.17 27.54 24.58
CA ALA A 378 1.84 27.40 25.13
C ALA A 378 1.51 25.99 25.68
N GLY A 379 2.45 25.42 26.43
CA GLY A 379 2.31 24.09 27.04
C GLY A 379 2.69 22.92 26.13
N MET A 380 3.01 23.16 24.86
CA MET A 380 3.62 22.17 23.97
C MET A 380 5.13 22.36 23.89
N ARG A 381 5.83 21.33 23.41
CA ARG A 381 7.25 21.38 23.08
C ARG A 381 7.37 21.51 21.56
N ALA A 382 8.17 22.46 21.10
CA ALA A 382 8.53 22.57 19.70
C ALA A 382 10.00 22.16 19.53
N ILE A 383 10.26 21.29 18.56
CA ILE A 383 11.60 20.88 18.13
C ILE A 383 11.84 21.57 16.79
N ARG A 384 12.84 22.44 16.73
CA ARG A 384 13.21 23.20 15.53
C ARG A 384 14.44 22.60 14.89
N THR A 385 14.47 22.46 13.57
CA THR A 385 15.67 22.03 12.84
C THR A 385 16.11 23.05 11.79
N SER A 386 17.41 23.37 11.75
CA SER A 386 17.93 24.43 10.87
C SER A 386 18.06 24.06 9.39
N GLN A 387 17.94 22.79 9.00
CA GLN A 387 17.95 22.39 7.58
C GLN A 387 16.53 22.15 7.07
N PHE A 388 16.32 22.63 5.84
CA PHE A 388 15.02 22.68 5.20
C PHE A 388 15.02 22.06 3.80
N ASP A 389 15.72 20.94 3.66
CA ASP A 389 15.93 20.25 2.39
C ASP A 389 14.92 19.12 2.14
N GLY A 390 13.86 19.05 2.96
CA GLY A 390 12.79 18.03 2.90
C GLY A 390 13.15 16.69 3.51
N MET A 391 14.30 16.61 4.16
CA MET A 391 14.70 15.41 4.86
C MET A 391 13.85 15.27 6.15
N PRO A 392 13.21 14.10 6.39
CA PRO A 392 12.32 13.95 7.53
C PRO A 392 13.09 13.88 8.84
N MET A 393 12.54 14.40 9.93
CA MET A 393 13.06 14.13 11.28
C MET A 393 12.58 12.74 11.73
N LEU A 394 13.47 11.93 12.30
CA LEU A 394 13.13 10.64 12.88
C LEU A 394 12.84 10.80 14.36
N MET A 395 11.61 10.54 14.77
CA MET A 395 11.18 10.59 16.17
C MET A 395 10.92 9.17 16.71
N PRO A 396 11.56 8.75 17.81
CA PRO A 396 11.27 7.46 18.44
C PRO A 396 9.78 7.34 18.79
N ALA A 397 9.17 6.21 18.44
CA ALA A 397 7.76 5.92 18.72
C ALA A 397 7.58 4.44 19.05
N GLY A 398 7.89 4.06 20.30
CA GLY A 398 7.89 2.67 20.74
C GLY A 398 9.12 1.91 20.20
N GLY A 399 8.90 0.85 19.43
CA GLY A 399 9.98 0.05 18.80
C GLY A 399 10.37 0.50 17.40
N ASP A 400 9.79 1.59 16.89
CA ASP A 400 10.00 2.11 15.54
C ASP A 400 10.26 3.63 15.59
N PHE A 401 10.56 4.24 14.44
CA PHE A 401 10.74 5.69 14.28
C PHE A 401 9.67 6.27 13.36
N LEU A 402 8.98 7.34 13.79
CA LEU A 402 8.14 8.14 12.90
C LEU A 402 9.02 8.98 11.98
N LEU A 403 8.68 9.00 10.69
CA LEU A 403 9.28 9.92 9.72
C LEU A 403 8.40 11.17 9.64
N LEU A 404 8.93 12.27 10.18
CA LEU A 404 8.24 13.54 10.28
C LEU A 404 8.74 14.48 9.19
N SER A 405 8.02 14.49 8.08
CA SER A 405 8.32 15.31 6.90
C SER A 405 8.21 16.79 7.20
N SER A 406 9.02 17.58 6.51
CA SER A 406 9.08 19.05 6.63
C SER A 406 8.62 19.71 5.34
N TYR A 407 7.67 20.64 5.44
CA TYR A 407 7.21 21.46 4.32
C TYR A 407 7.20 22.94 4.71
N PRO A 408 7.58 23.85 3.79
CA PRO A 408 7.72 25.28 4.10
C PRO A 408 6.36 25.83 4.48
N GLY A 409 6.36 26.72 5.46
CA GLY A 409 5.14 27.33 5.98
C GLY A 409 4.24 26.36 6.74
N VAL A 410 4.69 25.13 7.05
CA VAL A 410 3.88 24.11 7.73
C VAL A 410 4.63 23.58 8.93
N ALA A 411 3.89 23.42 10.02
CA ALA A 411 4.39 22.70 11.17
C ALA A 411 3.80 21.29 11.24
N THR A 412 4.57 20.36 11.79
CA THR A 412 4.15 18.98 11.99
C THR A 412 3.83 18.78 13.46
N ALA A 413 2.60 18.42 13.82
CA ALA A 413 2.26 18.10 15.21
C ALA A 413 2.13 16.59 15.42
N VAL A 414 2.67 16.13 16.54
CA VAL A 414 2.76 14.74 16.96
C VAL A 414 2.17 14.65 18.37
N LEU A 415 1.17 13.78 18.57
CA LEU A 415 0.39 13.75 19.82
C LEU A 415 0.42 12.39 20.50
N GLY A 416 0.50 12.43 21.83
CA GLY A 416 0.58 11.29 22.74
C GLY A 416 1.98 10.69 22.82
N GLU A 417 2.35 10.13 23.98
CA GLU A 417 3.66 9.52 24.25
C GLU A 417 4.04 8.33 23.32
N LYS A 418 3.04 7.74 22.66
CA LYS A 418 3.23 6.72 21.61
C LYS A 418 2.50 7.17 20.36
N PRO A 419 3.04 8.18 19.68
CA PRO A 419 2.32 8.83 18.60
C PRO A 419 2.11 7.85 17.46
N LYS A 420 0.86 7.72 17.02
CA LYS A 420 0.49 6.88 15.88
C LYS A 420 0.39 7.67 14.58
N GLN A 421 0.27 9.00 14.69
CA GLN A 421 0.00 9.90 13.58
C GLN A 421 0.68 11.25 13.82
N ALA A 422 1.08 11.87 12.72
CA ALA A 422 1.49 13.26 12.63
C ALA A 422 0.48 14.00 11.76
N VAL A 423 0.17 15.24 12.12
CA VAL A 423 -0.76 16.10 11.41
C VAL A 423 -0.06 17.40 11.03
N PHE A 424 -0.39 17.94 9.87
CA PHE A 424 0.16 19.22 9.43
C PHE A 424 -0.72 20.37 9.92
N TYR A 425 -0.07 21.46 10.27
CA TYR A 425 -0.72 22.69 10.71
C TYR A 425 -0.20 23.87 9.92
N ARG A 426 -1.12 24.72 9.45
CA ARG A 426 -0.85 25.97 8.73
C ARG A 426 -0.95 27.17 9.68
N PRO A 427 0.18 27.81 10.04
CA PRO A 427 0.19 28.98 10.92
C PRO A 427 -0.41 30.25 10.33
N ASP A 428 -0.42 30.37 9.00
CA ASP A 428 -0.99 31.53 8.32
C ASP A 428 -2.52 31.55 8.39
N THR A 429 -3.16 30.39 8.21
CA THR A 429 -4.63 30.26 8.27
C THR A 429 -5.14 29.79 9.63
N ASN A 430 -4.26 29.35 10.53
CA ASN A 430 -4.60 28.69 11.78
C ASN A 430 -5.49 27.44 11.55
N GLU A 431 -5.14 26.65 10.52
CA GLU A 431 -5.89 25.47 10.12
C GLU A 431 -5.05 24.20 10.20
N TRP A 432 -5.62 23.16 10.81
CA TRP A 432 -5.11 21.80 10.71
C TRP A 432 -5.41 21.25 9.33
N GLN A 433 -4.38 20.74 8.66
CA GLN A 433 -4.52 20.15 7.35
C GLN A 433 -4.83 18.65 7.49
N PRO A 434 -5.77 18.13 6.67
CA PRO A 434 -6.04 16.71 6.65
C PRO A 434 -4.78 15.97 6.17
N GLY A 435 -4.34 14.99 6.95
CA GLY A 435 -3.34 14.04 6.47
C GLY A 435 -3.92 13.14 5.39
N LEU A 436 -3.07 12.61 4.52
CA LEU A 436 -3.43 11.46 3.67
C LEU A 436 -3.56 10.24 4.57
N ASN A 437 -4.74 10.04 5.15
CA ASN A 437 -4.99 8.86 5.98
C ASN A 437 -5.34 7.67 5.10
N GLU A 438 -4.60 6.57 5.27
CA GLU A 438 -5.12 5.23 4.97
C GLU A 438 -6.32 4.97 5.89
N SER A 439 -7.42 4.50 5.30
CA SER A 439 -8.70 4.18 5.94
C SER A 439 -8.63 2.92 6.83
N GLY A 440 -7.68 2.86 7.76
CA GLY A 440 -7.45 1.67 8.59
C GLY A 440 -8.22 1.60 9.91
N GLN A 441 -8.89 2.67 10.36
CA GLN A 441 -9.51 2.69 11.69
C GLN A 441 -10.83 3.48 11.68
N GLY A 442 -11.95 2.75 11.69
CA GLY A 442 -13.23 3.16 12.26
C GLY A 442 -13.84 4.50 11.82
N GLU A 443 -14.75 4.47 10.85
CA GLU A 443 -16.12 4.99 10.98
C GLU A 443 -16.85 4.88 9.63
N ARG A 444 -18.10 4.41 9.67
CA ARG A 444 -19.05 4.52 8.56
C ARG A 444 -19.27 6.00 8.24
N ARG A 445 -18.68 6.57 7.17
CA ARG A 445 -19.31 7.67 6.38
C ARG A 445 -18.48 8.18 5.19
N ALA A 446 -19.20 8.33 4.08
CA ALA A 446 -19.00 9.24 2.95
C ALA A 446 -17.69 9.13 2.16
N ARG A 447 -17.61 8.10 1.29
CA ARG A 447 -16.82 8.23 0.07
C ARG A 447 -17.35 9.42 -0.72
N ARG A 448 -16.48 10.39 -0.98
CA ARG A 448 -16.84 11.55 -1.82
C ARG A 448 -16.79 11.08 -3.29
N PRO A 449 -17.73 11.49 -4.15
CA PRO A 449 -17.68 11.18 -5.58
C PRO A 449 -16.36 11.62 -6.22
N LEU A 450 -15.87 10.92 -7.25
CA LEU A 450 -14.68 11.29 -8.05
C LEU A 450 -14.67 12.78 -8.45
N ALA A 451 -15.82 13.32 -8.84
CA ALA A 451 -15.99 14.74 -9.17
C ALA A 451 -15.64 15.71 -8.01
N ARG A 452 -15.78 15.29 -6.75
CA ARG A 452 -15.36 16.07 -5.59
C ARG A 452 -13.86 15.95 -5.31
N ALA A 453 -13.21 14.86 -5.73
CA ALA A 453 -11.75 14.72 -5.59
C ALA A 453 -11.03 15.72 -6.51
N ASP A 454 -11.46 15.84 -7.77
CA ASP A 454 -10.91 16.81 -8.73
C ASP A 454 -11.12 18.27 -8.29
N ALA A 455 -12.32 18.59 -7.79
CA ALA A 455 -12.60 19.92 -7.24
C ALA A 455 -11.74 20.26 -6.02
N LEU A 456 -11.51 19.28 -5.14
CA LEU A 456 -10.65 19.47 -3.97
C LEU A 456 -9.17 19.54 -4.34
N ALA A 457 -8.71 18.69 -5.26
CA ALA A 457 -7.36 18.75 -5.83
C ALA A 457 -7.09 20.14 -6.39
N THR A 458 -8.05 20.69 -7.13
CA THR A 458 -7.97 22.04 -7.69
C THR A 458 -7.98 23.13 -6.63
N ALA A 459 -8.66 22.92 -5.50
CA ALA A 459 -8.60 23.87 -4.38
C ALA A 459 -7.22 23.86 -3.72
N PHE A 460 -6.63 22.68 -3.48
CA PHE A 460 -5.27 22.57 -2.93
C PHE A 460 -4.21 23.05 -3.91
N ALA A 461 -4.42 22.83 -5.21
CA ALA A 461 -3.53 23.26 -6.29
C ALA A 461 -3.57 24.79 -6.56
N ARG A 462 -4.22 25.60 -5.73
CA ARG A 462 -4.18 27.08 -5.79
C ARG A 462 -3.23 27.70 -4.76
N ASP A 463 -2.94 26.95 -3.70
CA ASP A 463 -2.09 27.35 -2.59
C ASP A 463 -0.73 26.63 -2.64
N GLU A 464 -0.45 25.88 -3.72
CA GLU A 464 0.76 25.05 -3.88
C GLU A 464 2.03 25.87 -3.79
N GLU A 465 1.95 27.08 -4.29
CA GLU A 465 3.01 28.07 -4.30
C GLU A 465 3.57 28.40 -2.91
N ALA A 466 2.69 28.57 -1.93
CA ALA A 466 3.08 28.86 -0.55
C ALA A 466 3.24 27.58 0.27
N PHE A 467 2.62 26.48 -0.16
CA PHE A 467 2.47 25.25 0.62
C PHE A 467 2.65 23.99 -0.24
N PRO A 468 3.89 23.52 -0.48
CA PRO A 468 4.18 22.37 -1.32
C PRO A 468 3.51 21.06 -0.88
N HIS A 469 3.23 20.87 0.41
CA HIS A 469 2.44 19.72 0.88
C HIS A 469 1.04 19.68 0.28
N LEU A 470 0.39 20.83 0.02
CA LEU A 470 -0.90 20.88 -0.66
C LEU A 470 -0.77 20.48 -2.12
N ALA A 471 0.36 20.76 -2.76
CA ALA A 471 0.65 20.25 -4.09
C ALA A 471 0.73 18.72 -4.12
N VAL A 472 1.33 18.12 -3.08
CA VAL A 472 1.38 16.67 -2.91
C VAL A 472 -0.03 16.10 -2.74
N LEU A 473 -0.84 16.68 -1.84
CA LEU A 473 -2.25 16.29 -1.67
C LEU A 473 -3.04 16.40 -2.98
N ALA A 474 -2.86 17.50 -3.70
CA ALA A 474 -3.50 17.72 -5.00
C ALA A 474 -3.06 16.68 -6.03
N GLY A 475 -1.76 16.38 -6.12
CA GLY A 475 -1.21 15.37 -7.02
C GLY A 475 -1.81 13.99 -6.77
N TYR A 476 -1.89 13.57 -5.52
CA TYR A 476 -2.52 12.31 -5.14
C TYR A 476 -4.02 12.27 -5.50
N LEU A 477 -4.77 13.36 -5.26
CA LEU A 477 -6.19 13.45 -5.62
C LEU A 477 -6.42 13.52 -7.15
N TYR A 478 -5.51 14.15 -7.88
CA TYR A 478 -5.54 14.14 -9.35
C TYR A 478 -5.25 12.74 -9.90
N GLU A 479 -4.25 12.03 -9.38
CA GLU A 479 -4.00 10.65 -9.80
C GLU A 479 -5.19 9.74 -9.45
N TYR A 480 -5.78 9.90 -8.25
CA TYR A 480 -7.00 9.19 -7.84
C TYR A 480 -8.19 9.41 -8.80
N SER A 481 -8.33 10.63 -9.30
CA SER A 481 -9.40 11.00 -10.24
C SER A 481 -9.05 10.70 -11.70
N GLY A 482 -7.91 10.04 -11.96
CA GLY A 482 -7.44 9.70 -13.31
C GLY A 482 -6.95 10.91 -14.11
N ARG A 483 -6.64 12.02 -13.46
CA ARG A 483 -6.18 13.29 -14.05
C ARG A 483 -4.65 13.40 -14.05
N ARG A 484 -3.99 12.43 -14.68
CA ARG A 484 -2.52 12.35 -14.73
C ARG A 484 -1.88 13.59 -15.40
N ASP A 485 -2.56 14.14 -16.40
CA ASP A 485 -2.21 15.41 -17.05
C ASP A 485 -2.04 16.54 -16.03
N ARG A 486 -2.97 16.65 -15.07
CA ARG A 486 -2.92 17.67 -14.00
C ARG A 486 -1.76 17.44 -13.04
N VAL A 487 -1.43 16.18 -12.73
CA VAL A 487 -0.26 15.84 -11.90
C VAL A 487 1.02 16.34 -12.58
N ILE A 488 1.19 16.04 -13.88
CA ILE A 488 2.38 16.46 -14.66
C ILE A 488 2.45 17.99 -14.73
N GLN A 489 1.33 18.66 -15.04
CA GLN A 489 1.32 20.12 -15.14
C GLN A 489 1.62 20.79 -13.80
N LEU A 490 1.12 20.23 -12.69
CA LEU A 490 1.40 20.72 -11.34
C LEU A 490 2.88 20.55 -10.98
N ALA A 491 3.46 19.38 -11.26
CA ALA A 491 4.88 19.12 -11.05
C ALA A 491 5.77 20.05 -11.90
N GLN A 492 5.43 20.23 -13.17
CA GLN A 492 6.14 21.12 -14.11
C GLN A 492 6.11 22.57 -13.65
N ARG A 493 4.98 23.06 -13.15
CA ARG A 493 4.85 24.43 -12.62
C ARG A 493 5.78 24.67 -11.45
N LEU A 494 5.78 23.76 -10.46
CA LEU A 494 6.66 23.86 -9.28
C LEU A 494 8.14 23.75 -9.66
N ALA A 495 8.47 22.81 -10.55
CA ALA A 495 9.82 22.62 -11.04
C ALA A 495 10.37 23.88 -11.70
N ARG A 496 9.62 24.49 -12.62
CA ARG A 496 10.05 25.69 -13.37
C ARG A 496 10.22 26.88 -12.45
N ARG A 497 9.28 27.08 -11.51
CA ARG A 497 9.41 28.14 -10.52
C ARG A 497 10.67 28.00 -9.68
N GLY A 498 10.98 26.78 -9.23
CA GLY A 498 12.22 26.52 -8.47
C GLY A 498 13.48 26.83 -9.29
N LEU A 499 13.45 26.57 -10.60
CA LEU A 499 14.54 26.93 -11.51
C LEU A 499 14.63 28.45 -11.74
N ASP A 500 13.50 29.14 -11.88
CA ASP A 500 13.41 30.58 -12.15
C ASP A 500 13.79 31.44 -10.93
N ALA A 501 13.57 30.94 -9.71
CA ALA A 501 13.89 31.65 -8.47
C ALA A 501 15.40 31.85 -8.20
N GLY A 502 16.28 31.28 -9.03
CA GLY A 502 17.73 31.35 -8.85
C GLY A 502 18.26 30.27 -7.91
N ALA A 503 19.54 29.93 -8.10
CA ALA A 503 20.19 28.69 -7.69
C ALA A 503 19.87 28.21 -6.25
N GLY A 504 19.19 27.08 -6.15
CA GLY A 504 19.49 26.08 -5.11
C GLY A 504 18.34 25.59 -4.23
N GLN A 505 17.14 26.15 -4.32
CA GLN A 505 16.01 25.63 -3.55
C GLN A 505 15.12 24.72 -4.40
N PRO A 506 15.23 23.38 -4.25
CA PRO A 506 14.32 22.47 -4.92
C PRO A 506 12.91 22.67 -4.39
N VAL A 507 11.96 22.92 -5.30
CA VAL A 507 10.55 23.15 -4.93
C VAL A 507 9.68 21.94 -5.25
N LEU A 508 10.12 21.02 -6.11
CA LEU A 508 9.31 19.86 -6.52
C LEU A 508 9.31 18.78 -5.43
N PRO A 509 8.20 18.53 -4.72
CA PRO A 509 8.14 17.49 -3.70
C PRO A 509 8.38 16.10 -4.29
N PHE A 510 9.15 15.27 -3.57
CA PHE A 510 9.48 13.91 -4.01
C PHE A 510 8.23 13.08 -4.37
N ASP A 511 7.19 13.09 -3.53
CA ASP A 511 5.93 12.37 -3.78
C ASP A 511 5.28 12.79 -5.10
N LEU A 512 5.29 14.09 -5.41
CA LEU A 512 4.69 14.60 -6.63
C LEU A 512 5.50 14.17 -7.87
N ALA A 513 6.82 14.18 -7.77
CA ALA A 513 7.69 13.62 -8.80
C ALA A 513 7.42 12.13 -9.01
N LEU A 514 7.30 11.35 -7.93
CA LEU A 514 7.04 9.92 -7.99
C LEU A 514 5.74 9.58 -8.74
N LEU A 515 4.72 10.43 -8.63
CA LEU A 515 3.44 10.24 -9.32
C LEU A 515 3.54 10.43 -10.85
N CYS A 516 4.49 11.21 -11.37
CA CYS A 516 4.47 11.62 -12.77
C CYS A 516 5.79 11.52 -13.54
N ALA A 517 6.94 11.45 -12.88
CA ALA A 517 8.25 11.41 -13.51
C ALA A 517 8.45 10.12 -14.32
N ASP A 518 9.17 10.24 -15.42
CA ASP A 518 9.62 9.10 -16.24
C ASP A 518 10.79 8.36 -15.57
N ASN A 519 11.60 9.11 -14.81
CA ASN A 519 12.74 8.58 -14.06
C ASN A 519 13.03 9.46 -12.84
N ILE A 520 13.54 8.84 -11.77
CA ILE A 520 14.14 9.54 -10.63
C ILE A 520 15.56 8.99 -10.45
N GLU A 521 16.53 9.88 -10.45
CA GLU A 521 17.95 9.57 -10.29
C GLU A 521 18.44 10.05 -8.93
N TRP A 522 19.14 9.18 -8.20
CA TRP A 522 19.80 9.55 -6.96
C TRP A 522 21.28 9.76 -7.21
N VAL A 523 21.79 10.92 -6.80
CA VAL A 523 23.20 11.30 -6.96
C VAL A 523 23.80 11.52 -5.58
N GLN A 524 25.03 11.06 -5.40
CA GLN A 524 25.80 11.32 -4.18
C GLN A 524 26.50 12.67 -4.31
N GLU A 525 26.09 13.65 -3.51
CA GLU A 525 26.71 14.97 -3.40
C GLU A 525 27.37 15.12 -2.03
N GLY A 526 28.69 15.00 -2.01
CA GLY A 526 29.45 14.93 -0.75
C GLY A 526 29.01 13.73 0.09
N SER A 527 28.65 13.96 1.35
CA SER A 527 28.16 12.91 2.26
C SER A 527 26.66 12.63 2.14
N ARG A 528 25.93 13.38 1.32
CA ARG A 528 24.48 13.29 1.21
C ARG A 528 24.05 12.74 -0.15
N LYS A 529 22.96 11.96 -0.17
CA LYS A 529 22.22 11.66 -1.39
C LYS A 529 21.22 12.75 -1.69
N VAL A 530 21.11 13.13 -2.95
CA VAL A 530 20.08 14.01 -3.51
C VAL A 530 19.33 13.28 -4.62
N ALA A 531 18.13 13.72 -4.97
CA ALA A 531 17.32 13.11 -6.01
C ALA A 531 16.94 14.14 -7.09
N PHE A 532 16.93 13.70 -8.34
CA PHE A 532 16.56 14.48 -9.51
C PHE A 532 15.49 13.74 -10.31
N ALA A 533 14.50 14.46 -10.85
CA ALA A 533 13.47 13.88 -11.70
C ALA A 533 13.61 14.27 -13.17
N ALA A 534 13.17 13.36 -14.04
CA ALA A 534 12.83 13.64 -15.43
C ALA A 534 11.30 13.72 -15.55
N LEU A 535 10.77 14.92 -15.79
CA LEU A 535 9.35 15.16 -15.95
C LEU A 535 8.94 15.07 -17.43
N PRO A 536 7.87 14.34 -17.77
CA PRO A 536 7.40 14.23 -19.15
C PRO A 536 6.84 15.57 -19.65
N ALA A 537 6.73 15.68 -20.98
CA ALA A 537 5.96 16.75 -21.62
C ALA A 537 4.45 16.53 -21.39
N VAL A 538 3.67 17.61 -21.41
CA VAL A 538 2.21 17.56 -21.28
C VAL A 538 1.59 18.65 -22.14
N GLU A 539 0.53 18.31 -22.86
CA GLU A 539 -0.19 19.28 -23.68
C GLU A 539 -1.03 20.22 -22.80
N GLY A 540 -1.21 21.45 -23.28
CA GLY A 540 -2.11 22.40 -22.65
C GLY A 540 -3.55 22.04 -22.94
N GLU A 541 -4.45 22.36 -22.01
CA GLU A 541 -5.87 22.19 -22.26
C GLU A 541 -6.30 23.20 -23.34
N ARG A 542 -6.68 22.70 -24.52
CA ARG A 542 -7.22 23.59 -25.56
C ARG A 542 -8.60 24.04 -25.09
N ASP A 543 -8.79 25.35 -24.94
CA ASP A 543 -10.12 25.93 -24.80
C ASP A 543 -10.93 25.50 -26.02
N GLY A 544 -11.78 24.48 -25.82
CA GLY A 544 -12.66 23.98 -26.87
C GLY A 544 -13.50 25.13 -27.36
N GLY A 545 -13.29 25.54 -28.61
CA GLY A 545 -14.01 26.65 -29.23
C GLY A 545 -15.52 26.39 -29.19
N GLY A 546 -16.22 27.06 -28.28
CA GLY A 546 -17.68 27.04 -28.21
C GLY A 546 -18.24 26.90 -26.79
N PHE A 547 -18.48 28.04 -26.15
CA PHE A 547 -19.51 28.28 -25.12
C PHE A 547 -19.90 27.09 -24.20
N LYS A 548 -19.27 27.03 -23.02
CA LYS A 548 -19.98 26.94 -21.72
C LYS A 548 -19.03 27.29 -20.58
N ALA A 549 -19.09 28.55 -20.17
CA ALA A 549 -18.50 29.04 -18.93
C ALA A 549 -19.25 28.43 -17.73
N VAL A 550 -18.72 27.38 -17.10
CA VAL A 550 -19.11 27.01 -15.72
C VAL A 550 -17.94 26.55 -14.84
N SER A 551 -16.68 26.54 -15.32
CA SER A 551 -15.56 26.35 -14.40
C SER A 551 -14.59 27.52 -14.45
N PRO A 552 -14.39 28.28 -13.35
CA PRO A 552 -13.41 29.35 -13.24
C PRO A 552 -11.98 28.79 -13.14
N HIS A 553 -11.70 27.68 -13.82
CA HIS A 553 -10.41 27.02 -13.77
C HIS A 553 -9.47 27.74 -14.71
N ILE A 554 -8.40 28.27 -14.12
CA ILE A 554 -7.17 28.70 -14.78
C ILE A 554 -6.85 27.65 -15.85
N GLY A 555 -6.80 28.06 -17.12
CA GLY A 555 -6.36 27.18 -18.20
C GLY A 555 -4.97 26.65 -17.85
N TRP A 556 -4.80 25.33 -17.82
CA TRP A 556 -3.51 24.76 -17.48
C TRP A 556 -2.63 24.75 -18.74
N PRO A 557 -1.49 25.47 -18.73
CA PRO A 557 -0.64 25.56 -19.90
C PRO A 557 0.03 24.20 -20.17
N GLY A 558 0.40 23.99 -21.43
CA GLY A 558 1.24 22.87 -21.82
C GLY A 558 2.69 23.13 -21.44
N TYR A 559 3.44 22.07 -21.17
CA TYR A 559 4.85 22.15 -20.81
C TYR A 559 5.67 21.16 -21.64
N SER A 560 6.87 21.60 -22.06
CA SER A 560 7.89 20.69 -22.56
C SER A 560 8.44 19.83 -21.41
N GLY A 561 8.95 18.64 -21.74
CA GLY A 561 9.65 17.80 -20.76
C GLY A 561 10.82 18.53 -20.10
N LEU A 562 11.10 18.19 -18.85
CA LEU A 562 12.23 18.70 -18.07
C LEU A 562 13.08 17.54 -17.57
N ARG A 563 14.39 17.74 -17.49
CA ARG A 563 15.35 16.76 -16.96
C ARG A 563 16.21 17.41 -15.91
N GLY A 564 16.73 16.59 -15.00
CA GLY A 564 17.60 17.06 -13.91
C GLY A 564 16.87 18.01 -12.96
N VAL A 565 15.55 17.84 -12.77
CA VAL A 565 14.78 18.68 -11.86
C VAL A 565 15.13 18.28 -10.43
N PRO A 566 15.77 19.14 -9.62
CA PRO A 566 16.14 18.77 -8.26
C PRO A 566 14.88 18.60 -7.41
N LEU A 567 14.83 17.50 -6.65
CA LEU A 567 13.69 17.17 -5.79
C LEU A 567 13.84 17.76 -4.40
N TRP A 568 12.70 18.19 -3.87
CA TRP A 568 12.56 18.50 -2.46
C TRP A 568 12.43 17.19 -1.71
N GLY A 569 13.46 16.89 -0.93
CA GLY A 569 13.61 15.63 -0.24
C GLY A 569 14.23 14.58 -1.16
N THR A 570 14.54 13.43 -0.58
CA THR A 570 15.19 12.31 -1.28
C THR A 570 14.35 11.05 -1.27
N LEU A 571 13.22 11.13 -0.56
CA LEU A 571 12.34 10.04 -0.19
C LEU A 571 10.91 10.56 -0.09
N PRO A 572 9.92 9.65 -0.21
CA PRO A 572 8.53 10.02 0.00
C PRO A 572 8.23 10.47 1.42
N ALA A 573 7.40 11.50 1.54
CA ALA A 573 6.90 12.05 2.78
C ALA A 573 5.69 11.26 3.33
N HIS A 574 4.94 10.57 2.45
CA HIS A 574 3.70 9.87 2.80
C HIS A 574 3.80 8.36 2.57
N GLY A 575 3.03 7.58 3.34
CA GLY A 575 3.01 6.11 3.24
C GLY A 575 2.63 5.61 1.84
N SER A 576 1.68 6.28 1.19
CA SER A 576 1.32 6.03 -0.22
C SER A 576 2.50 6.18 -1.17
N GLY A 577 3.38 7.17 -0.92
CA GLY A 577 4.57 7.39 -1.73
C GLY A 577 5.60 6.28 -1.53
N TRP A 578 5.74 5.75 -0.31
CA TRP A 578 6.58 4.57 -0.08
C TRP A 578 6.06 3.32 -0.80
N SER A 579 4.74 3.12 -0.83
CA SER A 579 4.11 2.05 -1.61
C SER A 579 4.36 2.20 -3.11
N LEU A 580 4.23 3.43 -3.66
CA LEU A 580 4.56 3.72 -5.06
C LEU A 580 6.05 3.51 -5.37
N LEU A 581 6.94 3.82 -4.43
CA LEU A 581 8.38 3.65 -4.62
C LEU A 581 8.77 2.17 -4.69
N ARG A 582 8.08 1.30 -3.93
CA ARG A 582 8.30 -0.16 -3.97
C ARG A 582 7.91 -0.76 -5.33
N SER A 583 6.89 -0.22 -5.98
CA SER A 583 6.43 -0.65 -7.31
C SER A 583 6.96 0.22 -8.46
N ALA A 584 7.96 1.07 -8.20
CA ALA A 584 8.55 1.92 -9.23
C ALA A 584 9.25 1.08 -10.31
N ASP A 585 9.02 1.45 -11.57
CA ASP A 585 9.56 0.80 -12.76
C ASP A 585 10.94 1.35 -13.19
N PHE A 586 11.44 2.35 -12.48
CA PHE A 586 12.79 2.88 -12.64
C PHE A 586 13.75 2.33 -11.58
N TYR A 587 15.05 2.52 -11.81
CA TYR A 587 16.08 2.03 -10.91
C TYR A 587 16.01 2.73 -9.55
N VAL A 588 15.73 1.96 -8.49
CA VAL A 588 15.79 2.41 -7.10
C VAL A 588 17.07 1.86 -6.45
N PRO A 589 17.97 2.72 -5.92
CA PRO A 589 19.18 2.27 -5.27
C PRO A 589 18.91 1.27 -4.13
N ARG A 590 19.83 0.31 -3.95
CA ARG A 590 19.66 -0.79 -2.99
C ARG A 590 19.35 -0.31 -1.57
N ASP A 591 20.02 0.73 -1.09
CA ASP A 591 19.78 1.29 0.24
C ASP A 591 18.37 1.90 0.37
N ILE A 592 17.91 2.62 -0.64
CA ILE A 592 16.54 3.15 -0.71
C ILE A 592 15.51 2.01 -0.70
N ARG A 593 15.76 0.93 -1.46
CA ARG A 593 14.88 -0.25 -1.48
C ARG A 593 14.79 -0.92 -0.12
N VAL A 594 15.93 -1.14 0.55
CA VAL A 594 15.96 -1.71 1.91
C VAL A 594 15.20 -0.83 2.90
N ILE A 595 15.31 0.50 2.79
CA ILE A 595 14.53 1.42 3.62
C ILE A 595 13.03 1.24 3.32
N ALA A 596 12.62 1.21 2.05
CA ALA A 596 11.23 1.07 1.65
C ALA A 596 10.59 -0.26 2.10
N GLU A 597 11.35 -1.35 2.13
CA GLU A 597 10.94 -2.66 2.68
C GLU A 597 10.71 -2.62 4.21
N HIS A 598 11.34 -1.65 4.89
CA HIS A 598 11.27 -1.46 6.34
C HIS A 598 10.47 -0.22 6.74
N ILE A 599 9.59 0.26 5.85
CA ILE A 599 8.60 1.29 6.16
C ILE A 599 7.21 0.66 6.29
N HIS A 600 6.54 0.91 7.41
CA HIS A 600 5.12 0.61 7.64
C HIS A 600 4.37 1.84 8.13
N GLY A 601 3.09 1.66 8.48
CA GLY A 601 2.22 2.75 8.95
C GLY A 601 1.49 3.42 7.81
N GLY A 602 0.33 4.01 8.13
CA GLY A 602 -0.54 4.64 7.14
C GLY A 602 -0.08 6.05 6.78
N ALA A 603 -0.77 7.06 7.33
CA ALA A 603 -0.53 8.46 6.98
C ALA A 603 0.89 8.96 7.29
N THR A 604 1.44 8.48 8.41
CA THR A 604 2.77 8.85 8.90
C THR A 604 3.66 7.62 8.80
N PRO A 605 4.64 7.62 7.86
CA PRO A 605 5.53 6.48 7.68
C PRO A 605 6.32 6.18 8.96
N ARG A 606 6.55 4.90 9.21
CA ARG A 606 7.29 4.38 10.37
C ARG A 606 8.39 3.45 9.89
N LEU A 607 9.63 3.77 10.27
CA LEU A 607 10.82 3.01 9.95
C LEU A 607 11.21 2.10 11.10
N PHE A 608 11.53 0.84 10.81
CA PHE A 608 11.83 -0.17 11.83
C PHE A 608 12.99 -1.09 11.41
N GLY A 609 13.49 -1.86 12.37
CA GLY A 609 14.45 -2.95 12.12
C GLY A 609 15.69 -2.50 11.33
N LYS A 610 16.05 -3.29 10.31
CA LYS A 610 17.27 -3.04 9.49
C LYS A 610 17.19 -1.77 8.65
N GLY A 611 16.01 -1.21 8.45
CA GLY A 611 15.83 0.05 7.71
C GLY A 611 16.46 1.25 8.43
N VAL A 612 16.44 1.25 9.77
CA VAL A 612 16.96 2.37 10.59
C VAL A 612 18.45 2.62 10.35
N PRO A 613 19.38 1.66 10.58
CA PRO A 613 20.81 1.90 10.34
C PRO A 613 21.12 2.24 8.87
N VAL A 614 20.38 1.66 7.92
CA VAL A 614 20.57 1.94 6.49
C VAL A 614 20.16 3.37 6.18
N PHE A 615 19.03 3.84 6.71
CA PHE A 615 18.58 5.22 6.59
C PHE A 615 19.60 6.19 7.18
N LEU A 616 20.00 5.96 8.43
CA LEU A 616 20.92 6.87 9.12
C LEU A 616 22.24 7.03 8.36
N LYS A 617 22.78 5.93 7.84
CA LYS A 617 24.00 5.92 7.04
C LYS A 617 23.82 6.56 5.66
N ALA A 618 22.76 6.20 4.93
CA ALA A 618 22.54 6.66 3.55
C ALA A 618 22.33 8.18 3.48
N PHE A 619 21.77 8.78 4.52
CA PHE A 619 21.44 10.20 4.56
C PHE A 619 22.28 11.01 5.55
N ASN A 620 23.31 10.41 6.15
CA ASN A 620 24.21 11.06 7.09
C ASN A 620 23.46 11.71 8.26
N TYR A 621 22.65 10.93 8.98
CA TYR A 621 21.90 11.38 10.15
C TYR A 621 22.68 11.11 11.45
N ARG A 622 22.38 11.92 12.46
CA ARG A 622 22.84 11.75 13.84
C ARG A 622 21.67 11.85 14.82
N PHE A 623 21.82 11.25 15.99
CA PHE A 623 20.89 11.45 17.09
C PHE A 623 21.24 12.71 17.88
N VAL A 624 20.22 13.40 18.35
CA VAL A 624 20.32 14.56 19.24
C VAL A 624 19.44 14.29 20.44
N GLU A 625 20.06 14.21 21.62
CA GLU A 625 19.35 14.12 22.90
C GLU A 625 18.68 15.46 23.20
N LEU A 626 17.42 15.43 23.63
CA LEU A 626 16.66 16.62 23.98
C LEU A 626 16.62 16.73 25.51
N GLY A 627 17.42 17.64 26.07
CA GLY A 627 17.53 17.83 27.52
C GLY A 627 16.22 18.30 28.17
N GLN A 628 15.98 17.89 29.43
CA GLN A 628 14.85 18.36 30.23
C GLN A 628 15.11 19.69 30.98
N GLY A 629 16.34 20.20 30.97
CA GLY A 629 16.73 21.42 31.69
C GLY A 629 17.03 22.58 30.73
N GLY A 630 16.41 23.74 30.95
CA GLY A 630 16.53 24.92 30.09
C GLY A 630 17.87 25.67 30.18
N GLY A 631 18.98 25.02 29.88
CA GLY A 631 20.30 25.65 29.77
C GLY A 631 21.24 24.80 28.91
N ASP A 632 21.73 25.41 27.83
CA ASP A 632 22.74 24.97 26.85
C ASP A 632 22.74 23.48 26.47
N ASP A 633 22.29 23.21 25.23
CA ASP A 633 22.25 21.88 24.62
C ASP A 633 23.63 21.21 24.68
N VAL A 634 23.72 20.12 25.45
CA VAL A 634 24.91 19.26 25.45
C VAL A 634 24.84 18.37 24.21
N LEU A 635 25.61 18.72 23.18
CA LEU A 635 25.88 17.87 22.02
C LEU A 635 26.63 16.61 22.47
N ILE A 636 25.90 15.51 22.62
CA ILE A 636 26.50 14.18 22.71
C ILE A 636 26.27 13.50 21.36
N ASP A 637 27.32 13.38 20.55
CA ASP A 637 27.32 12.45 19.42
C ASP A 637 27.31 11.03 20.00
N VAL A 638 26.11 10.49 20.24
CA VAL A 638 25.97 9.08 20.62
C VAL A 638 26.26 8.25 19.37
N PRO A 639 27.27 7.36 19.39
CA PRO A 639 27.55 6.50 18.25
C PRO A 639 26.29 5.70 17.91
N THR A 640 25.93 5.66 16.61
CA THR A 640 24.73 4.97 16.12
C THR A 640 24.63 3.51 16.58
N GLU A 641 25.77 2.89 16.89
CA GLU A 641 25.92 1.52 17.37
C GLU A 641 25.43 1.30 18.81
N VAL A 642 25.25 2.35 19.62
CA VAL A 642 24.84 2.25 21.03
C VAL A 642 23.31 2.33 21.20
N LEU A 643 22.61 2.89 20.21
CA LEU A 643 21.15 3.13 20.25
C LEU A 643 20.32 2.07 19.50
N LEU A 644 20.97 1.24 18.69
CA LEU A 644 20.40 0.09 17.97
C LEU A 644 20.62 -1.19 18.77
#